data_AF-A0A2A6RGE0-F1
#
_entry.id   AF-A0A2A6RGE0-F1
#
_cell.length_a   1.000
_cell.length_b   1.000
_cell.length_c   1.000
_cell.angle_alpha   90.00
_cell.angle_beta   90.00
_cell.angle_gamma   90.00
#
_symmetry.space_group_name_H-M   'P 1'
#
loop_
_entity.id
_entity.type
_entity.pdbx_description
1 polymer ?
#
loop_
_entity_poly.entity_id
_entity_poly.type
_entity_poly.pdbx_seq_one_letter_code
_entity_poly.pdbx_strand_id
1 'polypeptide(L)'
;MFGNLQSTICNLKWYTAVPRLLCACFLLVALLMTFMPASPVAAQLPDELNVQRLLAAQPGLLKDFQEDGRSAATIIESAALYYGLSPQIHLALLEATAGLLSDPAPLPQRLERPLSPTGPQGFAAQIDWASRELRAGLGPYDRPPTVRFSDGMTLTLTLDQAVEGVAVQRLLARGRTEAQWREVVEHFGVAFERYFGALTQLRPTSVSPATQQGFLLQPWPMGTRVVHLAYFDHAYPTVDTGRPGTGYAINYLGQTHVPYDGHDGHDYYFPDQPIGTPILAAAAGTAYARTHRGLGVVIVHPHGFETVYWHLDEFAPIFAGRIDSNEGVFVQAGDFIGTSGATGFVVGTPHLHFEVRRYDLQVDPYGWYGPGPDPCANYAGCLPSGWLWHPALIGTYNFTPPDMHPGRPTMLNPPIGTMSINPPDDLLFASAFDGHPLQHVGRGFPSFANNLRFTAGRTGQALLLDATTLTYPLAGNLEPLEGTISLWAKLPESYPTGTIPRHYLLAASANPSAMPHYPGTLALRHDEVGPDGNPAWVFWTTGDAEDSRNLLSAPDTLGPDWQHFAITWDAAAGTKALYLNGRLAAATSAVSLPTALGDTLHVGRFTHGGGHSNAELDHLMIYARALTAKEIAALAAAPPEELAATQIITDPTLRIDTNAVASEGGIVAVQLGLNGIFEPPQPYYDSYRWSLPEVAGTYELAVRYSDHAGNSTTVTRTLSLELPAPAGQRVYLPLLVR
;
A
#
# COMPACT_ATOMS: atom_id res chain seq x y z
N MET A 1 -2.16 9.62 -66.91
CA MET A 1 -2.98 10.70 -67.51
C MET A 1 -2.14 11.98 -67.58
N PHE A 2 -2.57 12.99 -68.33
CA PHE A 2 -1.93 14.31 -68.40
C PHE A 2 -1.99 15.05 -67.04
N GLY A 3 -1.10 15.98 -66.70
CA GLY A 3 0.14 16.41 -67.36
C GLY A 3 0.48 17.89 -67.12
N ASN A 4 1.73 18.29 -67.42
CA ASN A 4 2.26 19.67 -67.44
C ASN A 4 2.35 20.39 -66.05
N LEU A 5 3.09 21.49 -65.85
CA LEU A 5 3.71 22.47 -66.76
C LEU A 5 5.20 22.79 -66.44
N GLN A 6 5.96 23.09 -67.52
CA GLN A 6 6.98 24.17 -67.70
C GLN A 6 8.03 24.46 -66.60
N SER A 7 9.36 24.38 -66.81
CA SER A 7 10.27 25.11 -67.74
C SER A 7 10.52 26.59 -67.38
N THR A 8 11.70 27.23 -67.48
CA THR A 8 13.13 26.91 -67.75
C THR A 8 13.94 28.21 -67.34
N ILE A 9 15.17 28.62 -67.73
CA ILE A 9 16.19 28.27 -68.75
C ILE A 9 17.58 28.87 -68.38
N CYS A 10 18.69 28.28 -68.85
CA CYS A 10 20.06 28.88 -68.94
C CYS A 10 20.79 29.29 -67.62
N ASN A 11 22.13 29.48 -67.56
CA ASN A 11 23.24 29.22 -68.50
C ASN A 11 24.60 29.07 -67.77
N LEU A 12 25.53 28.29 -68.35
CA LEU A 12 27.02 28.45 -68.47
C LEU A 12 27.83 29.16 -67.34
N LYS A 13 29.08 28.78 -66.97
CA LYS A 13 30.22 28.37 -67.84
C LYS A 13 31.48 27.95 -67.02
N TRP A 14 32.31 27.04 -67.56
CA TRP A 14 33.71 26.69 -67.16
C TRP A 14 33.96 26.16 -65.71
N TYR A 15 35.04 25.43 -65.37
CA TYR A 15 35.81 24.32 -65.99
C TYR A 15 36.91 23.89 -64.99
N THR A 16 36.97 22.63 -64.56
CA THR A 16 38.18 21.81 -64.23
C THR A 16 37.78 20.53 -63.49
N ALA A 17 38.68 19.55 -63.39
CA ALA A 17 38.34 18.16 -63.11
C ALA A 17 38.71 17.65 -61.70
N VAL A 18 37.83 16.80 -61.15
CA VAL A 18 38.14 15.54 -60.43
C VAL A 18 39.29 15.59 -59.40
N PRO A 19 38.96 15.46 -58.09
CA PRO A 19 39.04 14.11 -57.52
C PRO A 19 37.77 13.68 -56.75
N ARG A 20 36.68 13.37 -57.49
CA ARG A 20 35.46 12.81 -56.87
C ARG A 20 35.64 11.44 -56.19
N LEU A 21 36.72 10.70 -56.49
CA LEU A 21 37.03 9.44 -55.79
C LEU A 21 37.44 9.65 -54.32
N LEU A 22 38.19 10.71 -54.00
CA LEU A 22 38.60 10.99 -52.62
C LEU A 22 37.41 11.38 -51.74
N CYS A 23 36.53 12.27 -52.22
CA CYS A 23 35.28 12.56 -51.53
C CYS A 23 34.35 11.35 -51.46
N ALA A 24 34.29 10.48 -52.47
CA ALA A 24 33.47 9.26 -52.41
C ALA A 24 33.94 8.31 -51.30
N CYS A 25 35.26 8.08 -51.17
CA CYS A 25 35.80 7.27 -50.07
C CYS A 25 35.60 7.93 -48.71
N PHE A 26 35.80 9.25 -48.57
CA PHE A 26 35.54 9.94 -47.29
C PHE A 26 34.06 9.97 -46.91
N LEU A 27 33.13 10.12 -47.87
CA LEU A 27 31.69 10.00 -47.61
C LEU A 27 31.29 8.57 -47.28
N LEU A 28 31.88 7.54 -47.92
CA LEU A 28 31.57 6.15 -47.59
C LEU A 28 32.12 5.76 -46.21
N VAL A 29 33.31 6.24 -45.83
CA VAL A 29 33.87 6.06 -44.48
C VAL A 29 33.05 6.82 -43.44
N ALA A 30 32.61 8.05 -43.72
CA ALA A 30 31.71 8.78 -42.83
C ALA A 30 30.35 8.07 -42.66
N LEU A 31 29.78 7.55 -43.76
CA LEU A 31 28.50 6.84 -43.73
C LEU A 31 28.59 5.44 -43.10
N LEU A 32 29.77 4.81 -43.11
CA LEU A 32 30.06 3.58 -42.36
C LEU A 32 30.37 3.86 -40.88
N MET A 33 30.97 5.02 -40.55
CA MET A 33 31.13 5.45 -39.16
C MET A 33 29.81 5.84 -38.50
N THR A 34 28.79 6.26 -39.26
CA THR A 34 27.40 6.37 -38.76
C THR A 34 26.68 5.03 -38.55
N PHE A 35 27.35 3.90 -38.80
CA PHE A 35 26.84 2.54 -38.52
C PHE A 35 27.73 1.72 -37.59
N MET A 36 28.67 2.36 -36.86
CA MET A 36 28.92 1.86 -35.51
C MET A 36 27.67 2.15 -34.67
N PRO A 37 27.16 1.21 -33.86
CA PRO A 37 26.28 1.61 -32.76
C PRO A 37 27.08 2.61 -31.94
N ALA A 38 26.49 3.78 -31.65
CA ALA A 38 27.08 4.65 -30.64
C ALA A 38 27.25 3.81 -29.39
N SER A 39 28.47 3.73 -28.84
CA SER A 39 28.72 3.08 -27.55
C SER A 39 27.62 3.56 -26.61
N PRO A 40 26.80 2.67 -26.03
CA PRO A 40 25.60 3.08 -25.31
C PRO A 40 26.04 4.10 -24.27
N VAL A 41 25.50 5.33 -24.38
CA VAL A 41 26.00 6.48 -23.62
C VAL A 41 26.00 6.07 -22.16
N ALA A 42 27.20 5.80 -21.65
CA ALA A 42 27.35 5.10 -20.38
C ALA A 42 26.63 5.92 -19.33
N ALA A 43 25.80 5.26 -18.52
CA ALA A 43 24.88 5.95 -17.61
C ALA A 43 25.68 6.86 -16.67
N GLN A 44 25.74 8.14 -17.03
CA GLN A 44 26.26 9.20 -16.19
C GLN A 44 25.17 9.48 -15.14
N LEU A 45 25.48 9.67 -13.86
CA LEU A 45 26.76 10.18 -13.34
C LEU A 45 27.35 9.35 -12.18
N PRO A 46 28.46 8.62 -12.38
CA PRO A 46 29.33 8.09 -11.32
C PRO A 46 29.98 9.15 -10.40
N ASP A 47 29.77 10.43 -10.69
CA ASP A 47 30.39 11.56 -10.01
C ASP A 47 29.42 12.33 -9.09
N GLU A 48 28.10 12.23 -9.28
CA GLU A 48 27.10 12.97 -8.48
C GLU A 48 26.97 12.44 -7.05
N LEU A 49 27.06 11.12 -6.87
CA LEU A 49 27.06 10.49 -5.56
C LEU A 49 28.38 10.72 -4.79
N ASN A 50 29.44 11.26 -5.43
CA ASN A 50 30.74 11.39 -4.79
C ASN A 50 30.87 12.73 -4.02
N VAL A 51 30.17 12.81 -2.88
CA VAL A 51 30.16 14.01 -2.04
C VAL A 51 31.58 14.35 -1.57
N GLN A 52 32.41 13.34 -1.28
CA GLN A 52 33.80 13.56 -0.86
C GLN A 52 34.62 14.31 -1.91
N ARG A 53 34.45 14.03 -3.22
CA ARG A 53 35.13 14.76 -4.30
C ARG A 53 34.61 16.18 -4.45
N LEU A 54 33.30 16.40 -4.32
CA LEU A 54 32.73 17.74 -4.32
C LEU A 54 33.28 18.57 -3.16
N LEU A 55 33.25 18.03 -1.94
CA LEU A 55 33.77 18.68 -0.74
C LEU A 55 35.28 18.97 -0.87
N ALA A 56 36.07 18.05 -1.42
CA ALA A 56 37.50 18.26 -1.66
C ALA A 56 37.79 19.41 -2.66
N ALA A 57 36.85 19.76 -3.53
CA ALA A 57 36.94 20.93 -4.40
C ALA A 57 36.53 22.25 -3.71
N GLN A 58 36.05 22.21 -2.46
CA GLN A 58 35.59 23.38 -1.69
C GLN A 58 36.59 23.84 -0.61
N PRO A 59 36.59 25.14 -0.25
CA PRO A 59 37.42 25.65 0.83
C PRO A 59 36.98 25.19 2.22
N GLY A 60 35.70 24.86 2.43
CA GLY A 60 35.11 24.57 3.74
C GLY A 60 35.59 23.30 4.45
N LEU A 61 35.23 23.18 5.73
CA LEU A 61 35.75 22.13 6.63
C LEU A 61 35.24 20.70 6.32
N LEU A 62 34.08 20.53 5.69
CA LEU A 62 33.44 19.21 5.61
C LEU A 62 34.26 18.14 4.87
N LYS A 63 35.19 18.54 4.00
CA LYS A 63 36.10 17.61 3.30
C LYS A 63 37.03 16.83 4.24
N ASP A 64 37.39 17.44 5.37
CA ASP A 64 38.30 16.89 6.38
C ASP A 64 37.56 16.50 7.68
N PHE A 65 36.25 16.80 7.78
CA PHE A 65 35.44 16.54 8.96
C PHE A 65 35.08 15.05 9.10
N GLN A 66 35.14 14.55 10.35
CA GLN A 66 34.67 13.21 10.71
C GLN A 66 33.87 13.22 12.01
N GLU A 67 32.86 12.36 12.10
CA GLU A 67 32.09 12.07 13.31
C GLU A 67 31.98 10.54 13.48
N ASP A 68 32.33 10.03 14.66
CA ASP A 68 32.47 8.58 14.96
C ASP A 68 33.31 7.79 13.92
N GLY A 69 34.37 8.43 13.39
CA GLY A 69 35.27 7.82 12.38
C GLY A 69 34.71 7.77 10.95
N ARG A 70 33.52 8.33 10.70
CA ARG A 70 32.91 8.46 9.36
C ARG A 70 33.11 9.88 8.84
N SER A 71 33.40 10.05 7.55
CA SER A 71 33.52 11.39 6.96
C SER A 71 32.16 12.08 6.81
N ALA A 72 32.17 13.41 6.67
CA ALA A 72 30.95 14.15 6.30
C ALA A 72 30.28 13.59 5.04
N ALA A 73 31.06 13.17 4.05
CA ALA A 73 30.55 12.54 2.83
C ALA A 73 29.84 11.21 3.11
N THR A 74 30.49 10.27 3.82
CA THR A 74 29.88 8.99 4.22
C THR A 74 28.57 9.22 5.00
N ILE A 75 28.54 10.21 5.88
CA ILE A 75 27.34 10.56 6.68
C ILE A 75 26.21 11.10 5.80
N ILE A 76 26.49 12.09 4.94
CA ILE A 76 25.51 12.69 4.04
C ILE A 76 24.98 11.66 3.04
N GLU A 77 25.88 10.96 2.35
CA GLU A 77 25.53 9.97 1.34
C GLU A 77 24.73 8.81 1.93
N SER A 78 25.09 8.28 3.09
CA SER A 78 24.39 7.12 3.65
C SER A 78 22.98 7.44 4.15
N ALA A 79 22.75 8.62 4.71
CA ALA A 79 21.42 9.05 5.13
C ALA A 79 20.56 9.44 3.93
N ALA A 80 21.13 10.16 2.95
CA ALA A 80 20.45 10.48 1.70
C ALA A 80 20.05 9.20 0.94
N LEU A 81 20.95 8.21 0.88
CA LEU A 81 20.70 6.90 0.29
C LEU A 81 19.64 6.10 1.05
N TYR A 82 19.68 6.07 2.39
CA TYR A 82 18.68 5.36 3.18
C TYR A 82 17.27 5.94 2.96
N TYR A 83 17.13 7.27 3.01
CA TYR A 83 15.86 7.96 2.80
C TYR A 83 15.49 8.20 1.32
N GLY A 84 16.23 7.66 0.34
CA GLY A 84 15.96 7.89 -1.09
C GLY A 84 15.85 9.37 -1.44
N LEU A 85 16.91 10.13 -1.17
CA LEU A 85 17.03 11.57 -1.35
C LEU A 85 18.35 11.94 -2.03
N SER A 86 18.34 13.10 -2.69
CA SER A 86 19.54 13.72 -3.26
C SER A 86 20.53 14.17 -2.16
N PRO A 87 21.82 13.77 -2.24
CA PRO A 87 22.90 14.36 -1.42
C PRO A 87 23.11 15.86 -1.69
N GLN A 88 22.80 16.33 -2.91
CA GLN A 88 22.91 17.72 -3.33
C GLN A 88 21.97 18.65 -2.52
N ILE A 89 20.75 18.19 -2.20
CA ILE A 89 19.82 18.93 -1.32
C ILE A 89 20.45 19.14 0.07
N HIS A 90 21.06 18.10 0.64
CA HIS A 90 21.76 18.19 1.92
C HIS A 90 22.93 19.17 1.88
N LEU A 91 23.76 19.12 0.83
CA LEU A 91 24.88 20.04 0.65
C LEU A 91 24.45 21.50 0.49
N ALA A 92 23.41 21.77 -0.31
CA ALA A 92 22.86 23.12 -0.47
C ALA A 92 22.23 23.65 0.83
N LEU A 93 21.58 22.78 1.61
CA LEU A 93 21.09 23.12 2.95
C LEU A 93 22.26 23.48 3.90
N LEU A 94 23.30 22.64 4.00
CA LEU A 94 24.46 22.85 4.88
C LEU A 94 25.23 24.14 4.55
N GLU A 95 25.27 24.55 3.29
CA GLU A 95 25.78 25.86 2.89
C GLU A 95 24.81 26.98 3.31
N ALA A 96 23.52 26.87 2.98
CA ALA A 96 22.54 27.93 3.25
C ALA A 96 22.33 28.24 4.73
N THR A 97 22.35 27.21 5.59
CA THR A 97 22.08 27.34 7.03
C THR A 97 23.34 27.62 7.86
N ALA A 98 24.52 27.20 7.39
CA ALA A 98 25.73 27.15 8.20
C ALA A 98 27.05 27.47 7.44
N GLY A 99 27.01 27.66 6.12
CA GLY A 99 28.17 28.01 5.28
C GLY A 99 29.21 26.91 5.16
N LEU A 100 28.87 25.64 5.40
CA LEU A 100 29.87 24.59 5.64
C LEU A 100 30.62 24.11 4.38
N LEU A 101 30.23 24.57 3.18
CA LEU A 101 30.97 24.34 1.95
C LEU A 101 31.94 25.51 1.68
N SER A 102 31.54 26.76 1.92
CA SER A 102 32.40 27.93 1.63
C SER A 102 33.24 28.46 2.80
N ASP A 103 32.85 28.21 4.06
CA ASP A 103 33.55 28.70 5.26
C ASP A 103 34.64 27.70 5.71
N PRO A 104 35.95 28.07 5.67
CA PRO A 104 37.04 27.23 6.14
C PRO A 104 37.21 27.26 7.67
N ALA A 105 36.48 28.11 8.41
CA ALA A 105 36.58 28.22 9.86
C ALA A 105 35.23 28.59 10.55
N PRO A 106 34.12 27.86 10.28
CA PRO A 106 32.83 28.10 10.92
C PRO A 106 32.89 27.90 12.43
N LEU A 107 32.05 28.63 13.16
CA LEU A 107 31.89 28.48 14.61
C LEU A 107 31.46 27.04 14.96
N PRO A 108 32.02 26.39 16.00
CA PRO A 108 31.74 24.99 16.33
C PRO A 108 30.24 24.64 16.48
N GLN A 109 29.41 25.57 16.98
CA GLN A 109 27.97 25.36 17.08
C GLN A 109 27.28 25.08 15.73
N ARG A 110 27.85 25.56 14.62
CA ARG A 110 27.38 25.30 13.25
C ARG A 110 27.67 23.87 12.78
N LEU A 111 28.63 23.17 13.39
CA LEU A 111 28.87 21.74 13.14
C LEU A 111 28.01 20.86 14.06
N GLU A 112 27.75 21.30 15.30
CA GLU A 112 26.88 20.58 16.23
C GLU A 112 25.38 20.61 15.84
N ARG A 113 24.89 21.71 15.25
CA ARG A 113 23.50 21.88 14.81
C ARG A 113 23.41 22.64 13.48
N PRO A 114 23.89 22.05 12.36
CA PRO A 114 24.01 22.75 11.09
C PRO A 114 22.68 23.21 10.50
N LEU A 115 21.60 22.42 10.60
CA LEU A 115 20.39 22.60 9.79
C LEU A 115 19.26 23.32 10.53
N SER A 116 19.09 23.07 11.83
CA SER A 116 18.18 23.83 12.69
C SER A 116 18.64 23.81 14.16
N PRO A 117 18.52 24.93 14.91
CA PRO A 117 18.72 24.92 16.36
C PRO A 117 17.72 24.01 17.10
N THR A 118 16.57 23.69 16.49
CA THR A 118 15.55 22.78 17.04
C THR A 118 15.73 21.31 16.66
N GLY A 119 16.70 20.99 15.80
CA GLY A 119 17.10 19.61 15.54
C GLY A 119 17.91 19.00 16.69
N PRO A 120 18.28 17.70 16.60
CA PRO A 120 19.14 17.03 17.58
C PRO A 120 20.55 17.64 17.61
N GLN A 121 21.41 17.16 18.51
CA GLN A 121 22.82 17.55 18.59
C GLN A 121 23.70 16.48 17.93
N GLY A 122 24.74 16.90 17.21
CA GLY A 122 25.62 16.03 16.41
C GLY A 122 25.32 16.16 14.92
N PHE A 123 26.37 16.09 14.10
CA PHE A 123 26.27 16.30 12.65
C PHE A 123 25.43 15.20 12.00
N ALA A 124 25.77 13.92 12.23
CA ALA A 124 25.03 12.78 11.69
C ALA A 124 23.58 12.71 12.19
N ALA A 125 23.34 13.10 13.44
CA ALA A 125 21.98 13.17 13.99
C ALA A 125 21.14 14.26 13.31
N GLN A 126 21.74 15.42 12.98
CA GLN A 126 21.06 16.47 12.20
C GLN A 126 20.81 16.06 10.75
N ILE A 127 21.73 15.32 10.13
CA ILE A 127 21.56 14.76 8.79
C ILE A 127 20.43 13.73 8.74
N ASP A 128 20.42 12.71 9.62
CA ASP A 128 19.34 11.70 9.72
C ASP A 128 17.98 12.37 9.94
N TRP A 129 17.90 13.29 10.91
CA TRP A 129 16.68 14.01 11.21
C TRP A 129 16.20 14.83 10.01
N ALA A 130 17.07 15.60 9.36
CA ALA A 130 16.71 16.38 8.19
C ALA A 130 16.29 15.51 7.01
N SER A 131 16.96 14.37 6.79
CA SER A 131 16.59 13.40 5.75
C SER A 131 15.16 12.90 5.94
N ARG A 132 14.79 12.49 7.16
CA ARG A 132 13.42 12.06 7.48
C ARG A 132 12.38 13.18 7.33
N GLU A 133 12.72 14.40 7.71
CA GLU A 133 11.84 15.58 7.56
C GLU A 133 11.68 16.01 6.08
N LEU A 134 12.72 15.85 5.26
CA LEU A 134 12.68 16.07 3.81
C LEU A 134 11.84 15.00 3.11
N ARG A 135 11.99 13.71 3.47
CA ARG A 135 11.15 12.61 2.98
C ARG A 135 9.68 12.90 3.28
N ALA A 136 9.34 13.16 4.54
CA ALA A 136 8.00 13.57 4.96
C ALA A 136 7.56 14.94 4.39
N GLY A 137 8.43 15.62 3.65
CA GLY A 137 8.25 16.90 2.97
C GLY A 137 7.88 16.80 1.49
N LEU A 138 8.06 15.66 0.80
CA LEU A 138 7.80 15.56 -0.65
C LEU A 138 6.30 15.37 -1.00
N GLY A 139 5.44 15.03 -0.03
CA GLY A 139 3.99 14.93 -0.22
C GLY A 139 3.38 13.71 0.47
N PRO A 140 2.13 13.32 0.11
CA PRO A 140 1.20 14.05 -0.76
C PRO A 140 0.71 15.37 -0.13
N TYR A 141 -0.02 16.17 -0.90
CA TYR A 141 -0.63 17.43 -0.44
C TYR A 141 -2.03 17.65 -1.04
N ASP A 142 -3.09 17.20 -0.36
CA ASP A 142 -4.49 17.50 -0.73
C ASP A 142 -4.80 19.01 -0.68
N ARG A 143 -3.98 19.75 0.06
CA ARG A 143 -4.00 21.21 0.18
C ARG A 143 -2.58 21.73 0.46
N PRO A 144 -2.25 22.96 0.06
CA PRO A 144 -0.90 23.50 0.26
C PRO A 144 -0.54 23.62 1.76
N PRO A 145 0.68 23.22 2.17
CA PRO A 145 1.04 23.12 3.58
C PRO A 145 1.28 24.49 4.22
N THR A 146 0.83 24.64 5.47
CA THR A 146 1.10 25.84 6.28
C THR A 146 2.27 25.60 7.23
N VAL A 147 3.35 26.36 7.06
CA VAL A 147 4.47 26.41 8.00
C VAL A 147 4.19 27.40 9.14
N ARG A 148 4.79 27.16 10.30
CA ARG A 148 4.70 28.03 11.49
C ARG A 148 6.10 28.40 11.96
N PHE A 149 6.27 29.67 12.29
CA PHE A 149 7.55 30.28 12.68
C PHE A 149 7.63 30.49 14.21
N SER A 150 8.85 30.72 14.72
CA SER A 150 9.12 30.86 16.17
C SER A 150 8.65 32.19 16.77
N ASP A 151 8.35 33.19 15.94
CA ASP A 151 7.66 34.44 16.29
C ASP A 151 6.12 34.27 16.41
N GLY A 152 5.59 33.09 16.08
CA GLY A 152 4.17 32.76 16.10
C GLY A 152 3.45 32.98 14.75
N MET A 153 4.10 33.58 13.76
CA MET A 153 3.55 33.79 12.41
C MET A 153 3.41 32.46 11.65
N THR A 154 2.63 32.47 10.58
CA THR A 154 2.34 31.30 9.74
C THR A 154 2.23 31.70 8.27
N LEU A 155 2.80 30.89 7.38
CA LEU A 155 2.72 31.07 5.93
C LEU A 155 2.24 29.76 5.28
N THR A 156 1.26 29.86 4.39
CA THR A 156 0.88 28.75 3.50
C THR A 156 1.78 28.78 2.27
N LEU A 157 2.53 27.70 2.05
CA LEU A 157 3.40 27.55 0.89
C LEU A 157 2.56 27.32 -0.37
N THR A 158 3.08 27.62 -1.56
CA THR A 158 2.46 27.20 -2.83
C THR A 158 2.84 25.75 -3.16
N LEU A 159 2.00 25.07 -3.95
CA LEU A 159 2.34 23.82 -4.65
C LEU A 159 2.74 24.06 -6.11
N ASP A 160 2.70 25.32 -6.59
CA ASP A 160 3.23 25.75 -7.89
C ASP A 160 4.76 25.91 -7.83
N GLN A 161 5.44 24.80 -7.51
CA GLN A 161 6.90 24.65 -7.38
C GLN A 161 7.27 23.16 -7.26
N ALA A 162 8.55 22.84 -7.42
CA ALA A 162 9.07 21.49 -7.13
C ALA A 162 8.84 21.10 -5.66
N VAL A 163 8.46 19.85 -5.39
CA VAL A 163 8.10 19.37 -4.04
C VAL A 163 9.29 19.35 -3.08
N GLU A 164 10.49 19.21 -3.60
CA GLU A 164 11.76 19.33 -2.88
C GLU A 164 11.90 20.74 -2.32
N GLY A 165 11.45 21.75 -3.07
CA GLY A 165 11.32 23.13 -2.61
C GLY A 165 10.34 23.26 -1.45
N VAL A 166 9.20 22.56 -1.50
CA VAL A 166 8.20 22.51 -0.41
C VAL A 166 8.78 21.82 0.84
N ALA A 167 9.49 20.70 0.66
CA ALA A 167 10.15 19.94 1.71
C ALA A 167 11.23 20.77 2.42
N VAL A 168 12.11 21.39 1.64
CA VAL A 168 13.16 22.30 2.12
C VAL A 168 12.55 23.48 2.88
N GLN A 169 11.51 24.12 2.34
CA GLN A 169 10.82 25.22 3.02
C GLN A 169 10.15 24.79 4.34
N ARG A 170 9.57 23.58 4.41
CA ARG A 170 9.02 22.99 5.64
C ARG A 170 10.10 22.70 6.68
N LEU A 171 11.25 22.15 6.28
CA LEU A 171 12.39 21.90 7.17
C LEU A 171 12.97 23.22 7.70
N LEU A 172 13.23 24.18 6.80
CA LEU A 172 13.87 25.45 7.15
C LEU A 172 13.03 26.30 8.10
N ALA A 173 11.70 26.19 8.08
CA ALA A 173 10.81 26.92 9.00
C ALA A 173 11.01 26.51 10.48
N ARG A 174 11.50 25.29 10.75
CA ARG A 174 11.66 24.78 12.11
C ARG A 174 12.71 25.56 12.90
N GLY A 175 12.25 26.28 13.92
CA GLY A 175 13.08 27.04 14.84
C GLY A 175 13.48 28.45 14.36
N ARG A 176 12.90 28.96 13.26
CA ARG A 176 13.21 30.27 12.68
C ARG A 176 12.01 31.22 12.73
N THR A 177 12.27 32.52 12.80
CA THR A 177 11.27 33.58 12.53
C THR A 177 10.94 33.64 11.04
N GLU A 178 9.86 34.30 10.63
CA GLU A 178 9.54 34.44 9.21
C GLU A 178 10.68 35.13 8.44
N ALA A 179 11.27 36.18 9.02
CA ALA A 179 12.39 36.90 8.41
C ALA A 179 13.63 36.00 8.20
N GLN A 180 14.02 35.23 9.22
CA GLN A 180 15.11 34.26 9.14
C GLN A 180 14.82 33.12 8.17
N TRP A 181 13.55 32.72 8.04
CA TRP A 181 13.11 31.71 7.09
C TRP A 181 13.24 32.19 5.64
N ARG A 182 12.82 33.44 5.35
CA ARG A 182 12.95 34.02 4.00
C ARG A 182 14.42 34.11 3.56
N GLU A 183 15.28 34.62 4.44
CA GLU A 183 16.74 34.71 4.22
C GLU A 183 17.35 33.34 3.89
N VAL A 184 17.09 32.31 4.69
CA VAL A 184 17.71 30.99 4.49
C VAL A 184 17.14 30.22 3.30
N VAL A 185 15.89 30.49 2.89
CA VAL A 185 15.30 29.93 1.65
C VAL A 185 15.92 30.57 0.41
N GLU A 186 16.19 31.88 0.44
CA GLU A 186 16.93 32.57 -0.62
C GLU A 186 18.38 32.05 -0.71
N HIS A 187 19.07 31.91 0.43
CA HIS A 187 20.39 31.29 0.49
C HIS A 187 20.41 29.85 -0.03
N PHE A 188 19.37 29.05 0.21
CA PHE A 188 19.25 27.70 -0.36
C PHE A 188 19.16 27.73 -1.88
N GLY A 189 18.32 28.60 -2.45
CA GLY A 189 18.23 28.75 -3.91
C GLY A 189 19.58 29.15 -4.54
N VAL A 190 20.27 30.12 -3.94
CA VAL A 190 21.60 30.57 -4.38
C VAL A 190 22.65 29.45 -4.25
N ALA A 191 22.66 28.70 -3.15
CA ALA A 191 23.58 27.60 -2.94
C ALA A 191 23.32 26.45 -3.93
N PHE A 192 22.06 26.06 -4.13
CA PHE A 192 21.69 24.97 -5.03
C PHE A 192 22.06 25.28 -6.47
N GLU A 193 21.73 26.49 -6.97
CA GLU A 193 22.11 26.91 -8.32
C GLU A 193 23.64 26.99 -8.48
N ARG A 194 24.35 27.59 -7.52
CA ARG A 194 25.82 27.74 -7.54
C ARG A 194 26.57 26.41 -7.62
N TYR A 195 26.08 25.37 -6.95
CA TYR A 195 26.75 24.08 -6.85
C TYR A 195 26.21 23.01 -7.80
N PHE A 196 24.94 23.12 -8.23
CA PHE A 196 24.21 22.05 -8.91
C PHE A 196 23.38 22.48 -10.14
N GLY A 197 23.28 23.79 -10.46
CA GLY A 197 22.46 24.30 -11.58
C GLY A 197 22.86 23.81 -12.99
N ALA A 198 24.05 23.22 -13.13
CA ALA A 198 24.47 22.54 -14.36
C ALA A 198 23.92 21.10 -14.48
N LEU A 199 23.60 20.45 -13.35
CA LEU A 199 23.17 19.04 -13.29
C LEU A 199 21.68 18.88 -13.58
N THR A 200 20.87 19.87 -13.19
CA THR A 200 19.44 19.95 -13.53
C THR A 200 19.18 20.03 -15.05
N GLN A 201 20.17 20.46 -15.85
CA GLN A 201 20.11 20.42 -17.32
C GLN A 201 20.50 19.06 -17.92
N LEU A 202 21.03 18.12 -17.13
CA LEU A 202 21.43 16.78 -17.57
C LEU A 202 20.39 15.69 -17.27
N ARG A 203 19.46 15.93 -16.33
CA ARG A 203 18.30 15.02 -16.10
C ARG A 203 17.40 15.02 -17.34
N PRO A 204 17.04 13.85 -17.92
CA PRO A 204 16.18 13.81 -19.11
C PRO A 204 14.80 14.41 -18.84
N THR A 205 14.44 15.47 -19.59
CA THR A 205 13.09 16.09 -19.52
C THR A 205 11.97 15.20 -20.03
N SER A 206 12.31 14.09 -20.69
CA SER A 206 11.44 12.95 -20.91
C SER A 206 12.16 11.68 -20.47
N VAL A 207 11.62 10.99 -19.46
CA VAL A 207 12.05 9.64 -19.11
C VAL A 207 11.71 8.73 -20.28
N SER A 208 12.72 8.19 -20.98
CA SER A 208 12.47 7.15 -21.98
C SER A 208 11.71 6.00 -21.33
N PRO A 209 10.67 5.46 -22.00
CA PRO A 209 9.98 4.25 -21.55
C PRO A 209 11.00 3.20 -21.14
N ALA A 210 10.75 2.51 -20.02
CA ALA A 210 11.63 1.42 -19.59
C ALA A 210 11.78 0.40 -20.72
N THR A 211 12.93 -0.28 -20.78
CA THR A 211 13.14 -1.38 -21.72
C THR A 211 11.97 -2.36 -21.60
N GLN A 212 11.30 -2.68 -22.72
CA GLN A 212 10.11 -3.55 -22.77
C GLN A 212 10.37 -5.02 -22.37
N GLN A 213 11.54 -5.30 -21.81
CA GLN A 213 11.95 -6.56 -21.23
C GLN A 213 12.59 -6.23 -19.88
N GLY A 214 12.08 -6.84 -18.82
CA GLY A 214 12.68 -6.76 -17.50
C GLY A 214 14.11 -7.28 -17.49
N PHE A 215 14.94 -6.77 -16.58
CA PHE A 215 16.37 -7.05 -16.50
C PHE A 215 16.81 -7.65 -15.15
N LEU A 216 15.92 -7.69 -14.15
CA LEU A 216 16.20 -8.21 -12.82
C LEU A 216 16.08 -9.74 -12.78
N LEU A 217 17.13 -10.43 -12.36
CA LEU A 217 17.12 -11.82 -11.90
C LEU A 217 16.70 -11.89 -10.43
N GLN A 218 16.28 -13.06 -9.97
CA GLN A 218 15.92 -13.30 -8.57
C GLN A 218 17.13 -13.09 -7.64
N PRO A 219 17.02 -12.31 -6.54
CA PRO A 219 18.15 -11.99 -5.67
C PRO A 219 18.51 -13.09 -4.65
N TRP A 220 18.24 -14.35 -4.97
CA TRP A 220 18.54 -15.54 -4.15
C TRP A 220 18.73 -16.79 -5.03
N PRO A 221 19.43 -17.84 -4.56
CA PRO A 221 19.62 -19.09 -5.31
C PRO A 221 18.32 -19.75 -5.81
N MET A 222 18.37 -20.38 -6.98
CA MET A 222 17.23 -21.15 -7.49
C MET A 222 16.89 -22.33 -6.55
N GLY A 223 15.60 -22.50 -6.25
CA GLY A 223 15.10 -23.54 -5.35
C GLY A 223 15.00 -23.13 -3.88
N THR A 224 15.51 -21.96 -3.48
CA THR A 224 15.26 -21.39 -2.14
C THR A 224 13.76 -21.14 -1.96
N ARG A 225 13.19 -21.58 -0.82
CA ARG A 225 11.80 -21.31 -0.45
C ARG A 225 11.69 -19.87 0.07
N VAL A 226 10.76 -19.10 -0.48
CA VAL A 226 10.57 -17.67 -0.15
C VAL A 226 9.11 -17.36 0.12
N VAL A 227 8.85 -16.59 1.17
CA VAL A 227 7.55 -15.99 1.49
C VAL A 227 7.67 -14.49 1.32
N HIS A 228 6.76 -13.90 0.56
CA HIS A 228 6.65 -12.45 0.38
C HIS A 228 5.84 -11.90 1.56
N LEU A 229 6.49 -11.21 2.51
CA LEU A 229 5.85 -10.68 3.73
C LEU A 229 5.21 -9.32 3.49
N ALA A 230 6.02 -8.36 3.01
CA ALA A 230 5.63 -7.00 2.69
C ALA A 230 5.71 -6.77 1.19
N TYR A 231 4.71 -6.06 0.65
CA TYR A 231 4.72 -5.60 -0.73
C TYR A 231 4.89 -4.09 -0.73
N PHE A 232 5.56 -3.57 -1.76
CA PHE A 232 5.53 -2.15 -2.05
C PHE A 232 4.07 -1.72 -2.26
N ASP A 233 3.66 -0.66 -1.56
CA ASP A 233 2.26 -0.24 -1.42
C ASP A 233 1.82 0.81 -2.44
N HIS A 234 2.80 1.36 -3.18
CA HIS A 234 2.66 2.54 -4.05
C HIS A 234 2.22 3.83 -3.31
N ALA A 235 2.33 3.90 -1.98
CA ALA A 235 1.81 4.99 -1.14
C ALA A 235 2.91 5.74 -0.37
N TYR A 236 3.27 6.93 -0.84
CA TYR A 236 4.30 7.76 -0.23
C TYR A 236 3.77 8.59 0.96
N PRO A 237 4.57 8.93 2.00
CA PRO A 237 5.99 8.58 2.24
C PRO A 237 6.22 7.19 2.85
N THR A 238 7.02 6.41 2.13
CA THR A 238 7.28 4.97 2.34
C THR A 238 8.36 4.61 3.37
N VAL A 239 8.97 5.57 4.08
CA VAL A 239 10.17 5.33 4.93
C VAL A 239 10.00 5.92 6.33
N ASP A 240 10.15 5.08 7.37
CA ASP A 240 10.47 5.48 8.76
C ASP A 240 9.50 6.52 9.41
N THR A 241 8.25 6.61 8.95
CA THR A 241 7.32 7.67 9.38
C THR A 241 6.62 7.42 10.71
N GLY A 242 6.71 6.19 11.24
CA GLY A 242 6.06 5.78 12.48
C GLY A 242 4.53 5.77 12.41
N ARG A 243 3.96 5.61 11.22
CA ARG A 243 2.51 5.52 10.96
C ARG A 243 2.18 4.16 10.32
N PRO A 244 0.96 3.63 10.51
CA PRO A 244 0.46 2.57 9.66
C PRO A 244 0.43 2.99 8.18
N GLY A 245 0.43 2.01 7.28
CA GLY A 245 0.07 2.18 5.87
C GLY A 245 -1.39 2.62 5.68
N THR A 246 -1.90 2.58 4.45
CA THR A 246 -3.27 3.04 4.20
C THR A 246 -4.36 2.07 4.68
N GLY A 247 -3.98 0.83 5.01
CA GLY A 247 -4.85 -0.32 5.26
C GLY A 247 -5.07 -1.20 4.02
N TYR A 248 -4.53 -0.80 2.87
CA TYR A 248 -4.79 -1.39 1.55
C TYR A 248 -3.56 -1.21 0.64
N ALA A 249 -3.12 -2.30 0.01
CA ALA A 249 -2.14 -2.27 -1.07
C ALA A 249 -2.55 -3.31 -2.12
N ILE A 250 -2.66 -2.90 -3.39
CA ILE A 250 -3.00 -3.79 -4.50
C ILE A 250 -1.70 -4.30 -5.12
N ASN A 251 -1.25 -5.48 -4.72
CA ASN A 251 -0.08 -6.09 -5.36
C ASN A 251 -0.39 -6.55 -6.80
N TYR A 252 0.65 -6.81 -7.58
CA TYR A 252 0.53 -7.29 -8.97
C TYR A 252 -0.27 -8.62 -9.12
N LEU A 253 -0.50 -9.41 -8.06
CA LEU A 253 -1.40 -10.58 -8.08
C LEU A 253 -2.89 -10.20 -7.97
N GLY A 254 -3.22 -8.91 -7.89
CA GLY A 254 -4.56 -8.38 -7.62
C GLY A 254 -5.01 -8.57 -6.16
N GLN A 255 -4.09 -8.90 -5.24
CA GLN A 255 -4.41 -9.05 -3.82
C GLN A 255 -4.36 -7.69 -3.14
N THR A 256 -5.45 -7.33 -2.48
CA THR A 256 -5.68 -6.01 -1.87
C THR A 256 -5.40 -5.96 -0.36
N HIS A 257 -5.17 -7.13 0.24
CA HIS A 257 -4.96 -7.35 1.68
C HIS A 257 -3.69 -8.19 1.85
N VAL A 258 -2.55 -7.51 1.91
CA VAL A 258 -1.24 -8.09 2.22
C VAL A 258 -0.93 -7.87 3.71
N PRO A 259 -0.13 -8.74 4.37
CA PRO A 259 0.10 -8.63 5.82
C PRO A 259 0.88 -7.38 6.27
N TYR A 260 1.44 -6.62 5.33
CA TYR A 260 2.18 -5.37 5.58
C TYR A 260 2.14 -4.50 4.31
N ASP A 261 1.67 -3.27 4.45
CA ASP A 261 1.10 -2.42 3.39
C ASP A 261 1.58 -0.94 3.46
N GLY A 262 2.77 -0.70 4.01
CA GLY A 262 3.28 0.63 4.35
C GLY A 262 4.79 0.80 4.11
N HIS A 263 5.33 0.22 3.04
CA HIS A 263 6.75 -0.14 2.92
C HIS A 263 7.43 0.36 1.65
N ASP A 264 8.70 0.74 1.74
CA ASP A 264 9.54 1.21 0.63
C ASP A 264 10.10 0.10 -0.29
N GLY A 265 9.72 -1.17 -0.06
CA GLY A 265 10.15 -2.28 -0.91
C GLY A 265 9.40 -3.58 -0.63
N HIS A 266 10.03 -4.68 -1.01
CA HIS A 266 9.50 -6.04 -0.86
C HIS A 266 10.30 -6.80 0.19
N ASP A 267 9.62 -7.33 1.21
CA ASP A 267 10.26 -8.18 2.21
C ASP A 267 10.13 -9.66 1.85
N TYR A 268 11.28 -10.30 1.69
CA TYR A 268 11.39 -11.72 1.40
C TYR A 268 11.90 -12.48 2.63
N TYR A 269 11.03 -13.32 3.19
CA TYR A 269 11.36 -14.23 4.27
C TYR A 269 11.79 -15.59 3.72
N PHE A 270 12.86 -16.13 4.29
CA PHE A 270 13.47 -17.39 3.91
C PHE A 270 13.21 -18.45 5.00
N PRO A 271 12.03 -19.07 5.06
CA PRO A 271 11.60 -19.92 6.19
C PRO A 271 12.44 -21.21 6.41
N ASP A 272 13.31 -21.60 5.48
CA ASP A 272 14.25 -22.70 5.66
C ASP A 272 15.59 -22.25 6.30
N GLN A 273 15.95 -20.97 6.14
CA GLN A 273 17.14 -20.36 6.75
C GLN A 273 16.92 -18.83 6.90
N PRO A 274 16.21 -18.37 7.95
CA PRO A 274 15.80 -16.95 8.09
C PRO A 274 16.99 -15.98 8.09
N ILE A 275 18.07 -16.37 8.78
CA ILE A 275 19.34 -15.66 8.86
C ILE A 275 20.39 -16.53 8.19
N GLY A 276 21.21 -15.95 7.30
CA GLY A 276 22.26 -16.65 6.58
C GLY A 276 21.91 -17.14 5.16
N THR A 277 20.69 -16.92 4.66
CA THR A 277 20.36 -17.31 3.25
C THR A 277 21.20 -16.46 2.29
N PRO A 278 21.90 -17.04 1.30
CA PRO A 278 22.68 -16.26 0.34
C PRO A 278 21.82 -15.30 -0.49
N ILE A 279 22.21 -14.02 -0.49
CA ILE A 279 21.60 -12.95 -1.29
C ILE A 279 22.52 -12.65 -2.48
N LEU A 280 21.90 -12.50 -3.65
CA LEU A 280 22.56 -12.33 -4.94
C LEU A 280 22.19 -10.97 -5.57
N ALA A 281 23.09 -10.41 -6.35
CA ALA A 281 22.81 -9.22 -7.16
C ALA A 281 21.72 -9.54 -8.22
N ALA A 282 20.59 -8.84 -8.17
CA ALA A 282 19.51 -9.01 -9.15
C ALA A 282 19.93 -8.60 -10.57
N ALA A 283 20.82 -7.62 -10.71
CA ALA A 283 21.32 -7.17 -12.01
C ALA A 283 22.80 -6.76 -11.93
N ALA A 284 23.47 -6.72 -13.09
CA ALA A 284 24.85 -6.26 -13.18
C ALA A 284 24.97 -4.74 -12.95
N GLY A 285 26.02 -4.30 -12.28
CA GLY A 285 26.19 -2.89 -11.90
C GLY A 285 27.35 -2.67 -10.93
N THR A 286 27.42 -1.47 -10.35
CA THR A 286 28.43 -1.13 -9.33
C THR A 286 27.78 -1.20 -7.95
N ALA A 287 28.21 -2.17 -7.14
CA ALA A 287 27.72 -2.43 -5.80
C ALA A 287 28.51 -1.69 -4.71
N TYR A 288 27.81 -1.20 -3.69
CA TYR A 288 28.34 -0.43 -2.56
C TYR A 288 27.78 -0.99 -1.25
N ALA A 289 28.64 -1.40 -0.31
CA ALA A 289 28.24 -1.83 1.02
C ALA A 289 28.09 -0.64 1.99
N ARG A 290 27.08 -0.71 2.87
CA ARG A 290 26.65 0.36 3.79
C ARG A 290 26.24 -0.22 5.15
N THR A 291 26.67 0.42 6.25
CA THR A 291 26.28 0.03 7.63
C THR A 291 25.26 0.97 8.29
N HIS A 292 24.84 2.03 7.60
CA HIS A 292 23.90 3.00 8.13
C HIS A 292 22.50 2.40 8.30
N ARG A 293 22.03 2.32 9.55
CA ARG A 293 20.70 1.80 9.96
C ARG A 293 20.43 0.31 9.65
N GLY A 294 21.48 -0.44 9.32
CA GLY A 294 21.47 -1.87 9.02
C GLY A 294 22.67 -2.22 8.14
N LEU A 295 22.96 -3.50 7.93
CA LEU A 295 23.87 -3.90 6.86
C LEU A 295 23.07 -3.95 5.55
N GLY A 296 23.58 -3.28 4.52
CA GLY A 296 22.96 -3.32 3.21
C GLY A 296 23.92 -3.06 2.06
N VAL A 297 23.48 -3.48 0.88
CA VAL A 297 24.17 -3.24 -0.39
C VAL A 297 23.25 -2.41 -1.27
N VAL A 298 23.81 -1.48 -2.03
CA VAL A 298 23.10 -0.82 -3.14
C VAL A 298 23.91 -1.03 -4.41
N ILE A 299 23.24 -1.40 -5.50
CA ILE A 299 23.85 -1.63 -6.81
C ILE A 299 23.30 -0.60 -7.79
N VAL A 300 24.19 0.23 -8.34
CA VAL A 300 23.86 1.23 -9.38
C VAL A 300 23.96 0.58 -10.75
N HIS A 301 22.89 0.69 -11.55
CA HIS A 301 22.72 0.03 -12.85
C HIS A 301 22.67 1.05 -14.01
N PRO A 302 22.77 0.58 -15.27
CA PRO A 302 22.50 1.41 -16.44
C PRO A 302 21.09 2.05 -16.43
N HIS A 303 20.91 3.09 -17.25
CA HIS A 303 19.64 3.82 -17.40
C HIS A 303 19.06 4.47 -16.13
N GLY A 304 19.91 4.65 -15.11
CA GLY A 304 19.60 5.35 -13.87
C GLY A 304 18.87 4.51 -12.83
N PHE A 305 18.81 3.18 -13.01
CA PHE A 305 18.22 2.27 -12.03
C PHE A 305 19.17 1.96 -10.87
N GLU A 306 18.63 1.69 -9.69
CA GLU A 306 19.34 1.14 -8.54
C GLU A 306 18.56 -0.03 -7.94
N THR A 307 19.25 -1.03 -7.40
CA THR A 307 18.64 -2.06 -6.51
C THR A 307 19.25 -1.97 -5.12
N VAL A 308 18.41 -2.05 -4.10
CA VAL A 308 18.74 -1.84 -2.69
C VAL A 308 18.41 -3.12 -1.91
N TYR A 309 19.33 -3.55 -1.04
CA TYR A 309 19.26 -4.81 -0.29
C TYR A 309 19.57 -4.50 1.17
N TRP A 310 18.58 -4.50 2.06
CA TRP A 310 18.74 -4.16 3.48
C TRP A 310 18.60 -5.38 4.41
N HIS A 311 18.94 -5.16 5.69
CA HIS A 311 18.83 -6.11 6.80
C HIS A 311 19.73 -7.35 6.69
N LEU A 312 20.82 -7.25 5.92
CA LEU A 312 21.78 -8.35 5.73
C LEU A 312 22.45 -8.77 7.06
N ASP A 313 22.87 -10.02 7.19
CA ASP A 313 23.62 -10.53 8.36
C ASP A 313 25.14 -10.41 8.18
N GLU A 314 25.64 -10.71 6.98
CA GLU A 314 27.04 -10.55 6.59
C GLU A 314 27.16 -10.00 5.15
N PHE A 315 28.23 -9.24 4.88
CA PHE A 315 28.61 -8.82 3.53
C PHE A 315 29.45 -9.90 2.83
N ALA A 316 29.30 -10.04 1.51
CA ALA A 316 30.20 -10.86 0.73
C ALA A 316 31.67 -10.35 0.81
N PRO A 317 32.68 -11.25 0.82
CA PRO A 317 34.10 -10.87 0.94
C PRO A 317 34.62 -9.88 -0.12
N ILE A 318 33.90 -9.69 -1.23
CA ILE A 318 34.21 -8.69 -2.26
C ILE A 318 34.20 -7.24 -1.73
N PHE A 319 33.48 -6.98 -0.63
CA PHE A 319 33.40 -5.66 0.02
C PHE A 319 34.47 -5.43 1.09
N ALA A 320 35.39 -6.38 1.32
CA ALA A 320 36.45 -6.25 2.32
C ALA A 320 37.32 -5.00 2.07
N GLY A 321 37.37 -4.12 3.06
CA GLY A 321 38.07 -2.83 2.98
C GLY A 321 37.32 -1.72 2.23
N ARG A 322 36.09 -1.97 1.73
CA ARG A 322 35.27 -1.01 0.96
C ARG A 322 33.95 -0.60 1.60
N ILE A 323 33.53 -1.28 2.67
CA ILE A 323 32.34 -0.93 3.47
C ILE A 323 32.42 0.56 3.88
N ASP A 324 31.35 1.32 3.63
CA ASP A 324 31.21 2.77 3.91
C ASP A 324 32.28 3.71 3.29
N SER A 325 33.19 3.19 2.46
CA SER A 325 34.33 3.92 1.86
C SER A 325 34.00 4.72 0.60
N ASN A 326 32.82 4.48 0.02
CA ASN A 326 32.39 4.93 -1.31
C ASN A 326 33.19 4.37 -2.50
N GLU A 327 34.08 3.41 -2.29
CA GLU A 327 34.67 2.59 -3.36
C GLU A 327 33.73 1.44 -3.77
N GLY A 328 33.08 1.58 -4.93
CA GLY A 328 32.21 0.53 -5.46
C GLY A 328 32.96 -0.71 -5.97
N VAL A 329 32.24 -1.82 -6.10
CA VAL A 329 32.70 -3.08 -6.71
C VAL A 329 31.79 -3.41 -7.88
N PHE A 330 32.33 -3.66 -9.07
CA PHE A 330 31.49 -4.11 -10.19
C PHE A 330 31.08 -5.58 -9.99
N VAL A 331 29.79 -5.87 -10.13
CA VAL A 331 29.18 -7.20 -9.98
C VAL A 331 28.31 -7.54 -11.19
N GLN A 332 28.16 -8.83 -11.46
CA GLN A 332 27.22 -9.41 -12.42
C GLN A 332 25.90 -9.82 -11.74
N ALA A 333 24.85 -10.00 -12.55
CA ALA A 333 23.60 -10.59 -12.06
C ALA A 333 23.86 -12.04 -11.59
N GLY A 334 23.46 -12.37 -10.37
CA GLY A 334 23.72 -13.66 -9.73
C GLY A 334 25.00 -13.73 -8.88
N ASP A 335 25.83 -12.68 -8.82
CA ASP A 335 26.98 -12.63 -7.90
C ASP A 335 26.51 -12.54 -6.44
N PHE A 336 27.20 -13.25 -5.55
CA PHE A 336 26.93 -13.24 -4.10
C PHE A 336 27.35 -11.90 -3.47
N ILE A 337 26.42 -11.22 -2.80
CA ILE A 337 26.61 -9.89 -2.20
C ILE A 337 26.50 -9.88 -0.66
N GLY A 338 25.86 -10.87 -0.06
CA GLY A 338 25.70 -10.99 1.39
C GLY A 338 24.69 -12.06 1.78
N THR A 339 24.26 -12.06 3.05
CA THR A 339 23.30 -13.03 3.58
C THR A 339 22.06 -12.36 4.19
N SER A 340 20.90 -13.02 4.17
CA SER A 340 19.68 -12.55 4.84
C SER A 340 19.89 -12.41 6.35
N GLY A 341 19.21 -11.48 7.00
CA GLY A 341 19.44 -11.20 8.42
C GLY A 341 18.30 -10.43 9.08
N ALA A 342 18.66 -9.76 10.18
CA ALA A 342 17.78 -8.90 10.96
C ALA A 342 18.51 -7.65 11.48
N THR A 343 19.53 -7.17 10.76
CA THR A 343 20.34 -6.02 11.23
C THR A 343 19.61 -4.69 10.99
N GLY A 344 19.81 -3.72 11.89
CA GLY A 344 19.10 -2.45 11.84
C GLY A 344 17.84 -2.46 12.70
N PHE A 345 16.71 -2.04 12.12
CA PHE A 345 15.44 -1.82 12.82
C PHE A 345 14.39 -2.93 12.61
N VAL A 346 14.81 -4.16 12.31
CA VAL A 346 13.88 -5.29 12.11
C VAL A 346 13.17 -5.64 13.42
N VAL A 347 11.87 -5.34 13.47
CA VAL A 347 10.97 -5.75 14.56
C VAL A 347 10.12 -6.92 14.06
N GLY A 348 10.48 -8.15 14.45
CA GLY A 348 9.75 -9.36 14.09
C GLY A 348 10.59 -10.34 13.27
N THR A 349 10.09 -10.71 12.09
CA THR A 349 10.64 -11.80 11.26
C THR A 349 11.89 -11.33 10.47
N PRO A 350 13.03 -12.05 10.51
CA PRO A 350 14.18 -11.79 9.63
C PRO A 350 13.82 -11.87 8.15
N HIS A 351 14.28 -10.93 7.33
CA HIS A 351 13.94 -10.83 5.91
C HIS A 351 15.04 -10.14 5.10
N LEU A 352 15.06 -10.34 3.78
CA LEU A 352 15.66 -9.39 2.84
C LEU A 352 14.61 -8.34 2.51
N HIS A 353 14.86 -7.08 2.85
CA HIS A 353 14.16 -5.95 2.23
C HIS A 353 14.82 -5.68 0.87
N PHE A 354 14.02 -5.57 -0.19
CA PHE A 354 14.47 -5.31 -1.55
C PHE A 354 13.66 -4.17 -2.19
N GLU A 355 14.33 -3.07 -2.52
CA GLU A 355 13.77 -1.88 -3.15
C GLU A 355 14.42 -1.66 -4.54
N VAL A 356 13.64 -1.07 -5.47
CA VAL A 356 14.16 -0.62 -6.77
C VAL A 356 13.86 0.86 -6.96
N ARG A 357 14.86 1.59 -7.44
CA ARG A 357 14.78 3.03 -7.72
C ARG A 357 15.17 3.34 -9.16
N ARG A 358 14.76 4.51 -9.65
CA ARG A 358 15.24 5.11 -10.90
C ARG A 358 15.35 6.63 -10.74
N TYR A 359 16.55 7.17 -10.92
CA TYR A 359 16.86 8.60 -10.71
C TYR A 359 16.45 9.13 -9.32
N ASP A 360 16.85 8.43 -8.26
CA ASP A 360 16.50 8.66 -6.84
C ASP A 360 15.04 8.31 -6.44
N LEU A 361 14.15 8.05 -7.40
CA LEU A 361 12.70 7.84 -7.17
C LEU A 361 12.33 6.35 -7.16
N GLN A 362 11.38 5.94 -6.32
CA GLN A 362 10.94 4.53 -6.20
C GLN A 362 10.14 4.03 -7.41
N VAL A 363 10.21 2.72 -7.68
CA VAL A 363 9.52 2.02 -8.78
C VAL A 363 9.19 0.59 -8.31
N ASP A 364 7.94 0.11 -8.43
CA ASP A 364 7.68 -1.33 -8.19
C ASP A 364 8.32 -2.17 -9.32
N PRO A 365 9.26 -3.10 -9.03
CA PRO A 365 9.76 -4.07 -10.01
C PRO A 365 8.71 -5.08 -10.51
N TYR A 366 7.63 -5.29 -9.78
CA TYR A 366 6.46 -6.05 -10.23
C TYR A 366 5.44 -5.19 -10.99
N GLY A 367 5.48 -3.86 -10.87
CA GLY A 367 4.64 -2.92 -11.62
C GLY A 367 3.20 -2.77 -11.11
N TRP A 368 2.58 -1.64 -11.47
CA TRP A 368 1.18 -1.37 -11.13
C TRP A 368 0.21 -2.07 -12.08
N TYR A 369 -0.72 -2.86 -11.52
CA TYR A 369 -1.80 -3.55 -12.24
C TYR A 369 -3.19 -3.30 -11.63
N GLY A 370 -3.33 -2.26 -10.80
CA GLY A 370 -4.60 -1.88 -10.17
C GLY A 370 -5.44 -0.87 -10.97
N PRO A 371 -6.64 -0.50 -10.46
CA PRO A 371 -7.47 0.59 -10.99
C PRO A 371 -6.70 1.88 -11.33
N GLY A 372 -6.94 2.41 -12.54
CA GLY A 372 -6.53 3.77 -12.91
C GLY A 372 -5.02 3.96 -13.13
N PRO A 373 -4.54 5.23 -13.13
CA PRO A 373 -3.11 5.52 -13.19
C PRO A 373 -2.41 5.08 -11.90
N ASP A 374 -1.15 4.63 -12.03
CA ASP A 374 -0.33 4.19 -10.90
C ASP A 374 -0.29 5.26 -9.79
N PRO A 375 -0.79 4.97 -8.57
CA PRO A 375 -0.80 5.95 -7.48
C PRO A 375 0.61 6.40 -7.10
N CYS A 376 1.65 5.58 -7.28
CA CYS A 376 3.05 5.97 -7.11
C CYS A 376 3.36 7.26 -7.89
N ALA A 377 2.86 7.38 -9.14
CA ALA A 377 3.09 8.55 -9.97
C ALA A 377 2.42 9.86 -9.48
N ASN A 378 1.49 9.79 -8.51
CA ASN A 378 0.94 10.97 -7.85
C ASN A 378 1.86 11.53 -6.75
N TYR A 379 2.89 10.77 -6.35
CA TYR A 379 3.84 11.14 -5.32
C TYR A 379 5.22 11.37 -5.93
N ALA A 380 5.74 12.59 -5.82
CA ALA A 380 6.98 12.98 -6.51
C ALA A 380 8.28 12.33 -5.97
N GLY A 381 8.21 11.45 -4.96
CA GLY A 381 9.30 10.54 -4.58
C GLY A 381 9.29 9.18 -5.31
N CYS A 382 8.40 9.01 -6.27
CA CYS A 382 7.99 7.72 -6.84
C CYS A 382 7.66 7.91 -8.35
N LEU A 383 7.90 6.88 -9.17
CA LEU A 383 7.74 6.92 -10.63
C LEU A 383 6.79 5.81 -11.13
N PRO A 384 6.08 6.03 -12.26
CA PRO A 384 5.23 5.00 -12.89
C PRO A 384 5.93 3.63 -12.99
N SER A 385 5.35 2.66 -12.31
CA SER A 385 5.92 1.33 -12.10
C SER A 385 5.63 0.41 -13.28
N GLY A 386 6.46 -0.63 -13.45
CA GLY A 386 6.31 -1.59 -14.54
C GLY A 386 7.15 -2.83 -14.31
N TRP A 387 6.85 -3.89 -15.06
CA TRP A 387 7.48 -5.20 -14.86
C TRP A 387 8.98 -5.21 -15.18
N LEU A 388 9.83 -5.17 -14.15
CA LEU A 388 11.31 -5.16 -14.26
C LEU A 388 11.94 -6.55 -14.11
N TRP A 389 11.19 -7.59 -13.72
CA TRP A 389 11.69 -8.96 -13.61
C TRP A 389 11.94 -9.59 -14.99
N HIS A 390 13.09 -10.24 -15.16
CA HIS A 390 13.54 -10.79 -16.43
C HIS A 390 12.66 -11.98 -16.88
N PRO A 391 12.25 -12.08 -18.17
CA PRO A 391 11.31 -13.11 -18.63
C PRO A 391 11.71 -14.57 -18.39
N ALA A 392 12.99 -14.86 -18.13
CA ALA A 392 13.45 -16.20 -17.76
C ALA A 392 13.00 -16.65 -16.35
N LEU A 393 12.43 -15.76 -15.53
CA LEU A 393 11.88 -16.08 -14.20
C LEU A 393 10.40 -16.49 -14.24
N ILE A 394 9.75 -16.46 -15.42
CA ILE A 394 8.33 -16.82 -15.55
C ILE A 394 8.11 -18.26 -15.06
N GLY A 395 7.29 -18.39 -14.01
CA GLY A 395 7.02 -19.64 -13.31
C GLY A 395 8.09 -20.15 -12.32
N THR A 396 9.21 -19.45 -12.09
CA THR A 396 10.24 -19.89 -11.10
C THR A 396 9.93 -19.46 -9.66
N TYR A 397 9.07 -18.45 -9.51
CA TYR A 397 8.46 -17.97 -8.26
C TYR A 397 7.22 -17.13 -8.66
N ASN A 398 6.82 -16.18 -7.81
CA ASN A 398 5.90 -15.08 -8.07
C ASN A 398 6.26 -14.18 -9.28
N PHE A 399 7.40 -14.39 -9.95
CA PHE A 399 7.88 -13.61 -11.10
C PHE A 399 7.17 -13.94 -12.43
N THR A 400 5.84 -13.90 -12.46
CA THR A 400 5.05 -14.03 -13.70
C THR A 400 4.20 -12.77 -13.92
N PRO A 401 4.32 -12.06 -15.07
CA PRO A 401 3.45 -10.94 -15.39
C PRO A 401 1.96 -11.36 -15.40
N PRO A 402 1.03 -10.52 -14.91
CA PRO A 402 -0.40 -10.85 -14.89
C PRO A 402 -1.00 -11.16 -16.27
N ASP A 403 -0.54 -10.48 -17.32
CA ASP A 403 -0.93 -10.73 -18.72
C ASP A 403 -0.35 -12.03 -19.30
N MET A 404 0.58 -12.66 -18.59
CA MET A 404 1.26 -13.91 -18.96
C MET A 404 0.82 -15.11 -18.11
N HIS A 405 -0.30 -15.03 -17.39
CA HIS A 405 -0.94 -16.17 -16.73
C HIS A 405 -2.01 -16.83 -17.62
N PRO A 406 -1.70 -17.95 -18.33
CA PRO A 406 -2.69 -18.63 -19.16
C PRO A 406 -3.73 -19.39 -18.34
N GLY A 407 -4.83 -18.72 -18.01
CA GLY A 407 -6.12 -19.35 -17.68
C GLY A 407 -6.31 -19.79 -16.23
N ARG A 408 -6.42 -18.81 -15.31
CA ARG A 408 -7.36 -19.02 -14.19
C ARG A 408 -8.80 -18.92 -14.74
N PRO A 409 -9.78 -19.64 -14.16
CA PRO A 409 -11.15 -19.55 -14.64
C PRO A 409 -11.76 -18.17 -14.33
N THR A 410 -12.24 -17.46 -15.35
CA THR A 410 -12.91 -16.16 -15.26
C THR A 410 -14.33 -16.30 -14.68
N MET A 411 -14.39 -16.62 -13.39
CA MET A 411 -15.63 -16.92 -12.66
C MET A 411 -16.59 -15.73 -12.49
N LEU A 412 -16.14 -14.51 -12.75
CA LEU A 412 -16.80 -13.25 -12.34
C LEU A 412 -16.81 -12.20 -13.47
N ASN A 413 -17.20 -12.62 -14.69
CA ASN A 413 -17.40 -11.72 -15.83
C ASN A 413 -18.87 -11.79 -16.29
N PRO A 414 -19.63 -10.67 -16.34
CA PRO A 414 -19.24 -9.33 -15.88
C PRO A 414 -19.00 -9.29 -14.35
N PRO A 415 -18.34 -8.24 -13.82
CA PRO A 415 -18.03 -8.13 -12.39
C PRO A 415 -19.28 -8.19 -11.51
N ILE A 416 -19.14 -8.66 -10.28
CA ILE A 416 -20.20 -8.62 -9.27
C ILE A 416 -20.02 -7.35 -8.44
N GLY A 417 -21.13 -6.67 -8.12
CA GLY A 417 -21.12 -5.50 -7.25
C GLY A 417 -22.37 -5.47 -6.39
N THR A 418 -22.29 -4.77 -5.25
CA THR A 418 -23.42 -4.53 -4.35
C THR A 418 -23.71 -3.03 -4.25
N MET A 419 -24.78 -2.66 -3.53
CA MET A 419 -25.02 -1.27 -3.14
C MET A 419 -25.83 -1.24 -1.85
N SER A 420 -25.28 -0.62 -0.81
CA SER A 420 -25.98 -0.25 0.41
C SER A 420 -25.97 1.27 0.57
N ILE A 421 -27.11 1.86 0.92
CA ILE A 421 -27.28 3.31 1.09
C ILE A 421 -27.56 3.59 2.57
N ASN A 422 -26.78 4.51 3.15
CA ASN A 422 -26.81 4.86 4.57
C ASN A 422 -26.93 3.64 5.52
N PRO A 423 -26.06 2.62 5.41
CA PRO A 423 -26.04 1.55 6.41
C PRO A 423 -25.74 2.12 7.81
N PRO A 424 -26.28 1.53 8.90
CA PRO A 424 -26.04 2.02 10.25
C PRO A 424 -24.54 2.16 10.58
N ASP A 425 -24.15 3.24 11.25
CA ASP A 425 -22.74 3.48 11.60
C ASP A 425 -22.18 2.44 12.59
N ASP A 426 -23.05 1.70 13.30
CA ASP A 426 -22.68 0.58 14.16
C ASP A 426 -22.69 -0.80 13.44
N LEU A 427 -23.05 -0.86 12.16
CA LEU A 427 -22.96 -2.06 11.31
C LEU A 427 -21.62 -2.02 10.53
N LEU A 428 -20.67 -2.85 10.94
CA LEU A 428 -19.33 -2.90 10.35
C LEU A 428 -19.26 -3.81 9.12
N PHE A 429 -20.04 -4.90 9.11
CA PHE A 429 -20.03 -5.88 8.03
C PHE A 429 -21.42 -6.49 7.85
N ALA A 430 -21.83 -6.71 6.59
CA ALA A 430 -23.06 -7.46 6.27
C ALA A 430 -22.92 -8.19 4.91
N SER A 431 -23.09 -9.51 4.90
CA SER A 431 -23.14 -10.34 3.69
C SER A 431 -24.35 -11.26 3.69
N ALA A 432 -25.16 -11.21 2.63
CA ALA A 432 -26.34 -12.04 2.45
C ALA A 432 -26.05 -13.39 1.76
N PHE A 433 -24.87 -13.55 1.15
CA PHE A 433 -24.49 -14.75 0.38
C PHE A 433 -25.40 -15.11 -0.80
N ASP A 434 -26.12 -14.13 -1.38
CA ASP A 434 -27.06 -14.34 -2.49
C ASP A 434 -26.35 -14.60 -3.83
N GLY A 435 -25.79 -15.80 -3.97
CA GLY A 435 -25.06 -16.27 -5.16
C GLY A 435 -23.60 -15.80 -5.25
N HIS A 436 -23.12 -14.99 -4.29
CA HIS A 436 -21.76 -14.46 -4.26
C HIS A 436 -21.20 -14.30 -2.83
N PRO A 437 -19.87 -14.35 -2.62
CA PRO A 437 -19.25 -14.09 -1.31
C PRO A 437 -19.19 -12.59 -0.96
N LEU A 438 -19.48 -11.70 -1.90
CA LEU A 438 -19.29 -10.27 -1.72
C LEU A 438 -20.26 -9.69 -0.68
N GLN A 439 -19.71 -8.95 0.28
CA GLN A 439 -20.48 -8.22 1.30
C GLN A 439 -21.17 -6.97 0.73
N HIS A 440 -22.26 -6.55 1.35
CA HIS A 440 -22.98 -5.30 1.05
C HIS A 440 -22.46 -4.12 1.88
N VAL A 441 -22.11 -4.39 3.14
CA VAL A 441 -21.49 -3.44 4.08
C VAL A 441 -20.19 -4.06 4.55
N GLY A 442 -19.17 -3.24 4.71
CA GLY A 442 -17.82 -3.66 5.08
C GLY A 442 -16.77 -3.12 4.14
N ARG A 443 -15.54 -3.57 4.37
CA ARG A 443 -14.32 -3.11 3.70
C ARG A 443 -13.55 -4.28 3.11
N GLY A 444 -12.81 -3.98 2.05
CA GLY A 444 -11.92 -4.91 1.40
C GLY A 444 -12.62 -6.01 0.61
N PHE A 445 -11.87 -7.06 0.30
CA PHE A 445 -12.30 -8.07 -0.67
C PHE A 445 -12.35 -9.46 -0.03
N PRO A 446 -13.38 -10.27 -0.30
CA PRO A 446 -13.41 -11.67 0.10
C PRO A 446 -12.30 -12.44 -0.64
N SER A 447 -11.41 -13.09 0.12
CA SER A 447 -10.47 -14.06 -0.44
C SER A 447 -11.06 -15.46 -0.32
N PHE A 448 -11.08 -16.21 -1.43
CA PHE A 448 -11.67 -17.54 -1.48
C PHE A 448 -10.93 -18.48 -2.43
N ALA A 449 -11.06 -19.79 -2.16
CA ALA A 449 -10.50 -20.85 -2.98
C ALA A 449 -11.38 -22.11 -2.93
N ASN A 450 -11.27 -22.90 -4.00
CA ASN A 450 -12.30 -23.83 -4.48
C ASN A 450 -13.59 -23.07 -4.89
N ASN A 451 -14.33 -23.59 -5.88
CA ASN A 451 -15.50 -22.89 -6.39
C ASN A 451 -16.59 -22.84 -5.32
N LEU A 452 -16.93 -21.63 -4.86
CA LEU A 452 -17.99 -21.41 -3.88
C LEU A 452 -19.33 -21.95 -4.39
N ARG A 453 -20.11 -22.53 -3.49
CA ARG A 453 -21.38 -23.18 -3.81
C ARG A 453 -22.51 -22.53 -3.04
N PHE A 454 -23.56 -22.19 -3.75
CA PHE A 454 -24.73 -21.51 -3.23
C PHE A 454 -25.97 -22.40 -3.34
N THR A 455 -26.85 -22.26 -2.36
CA THR A 455 -28.03 -23.10 -2.08
C THR A 455 -29.23 -22.19 -1.80
N ALA A 456 -30.44 -22.71 -1.59
CA ALA A 456 -31.61 -21.86 -1.31
C ALA A 456 -31.55 -21.31 0.13
N GLY A 457 -31.45 -19.98 0.29
CA GLY A 457 -31.36 -19.31 1.58
C GLY A 457 -32.72 -19.14 2.28
N ARG A 458 -32.76 -18.38 3.38
CA ARG A 458 -34.00 -17.81 3.91
C ARG A 458 -34.60 -16.78 2.94
N THR A 459 -33.75 -16.04 2.25
CA THR A 459 -34.11 -15.19 1.10
C THR A 459 -33.01 -15.28 0.05
N GLY A 460 -33.37 -15.45 -1.23
CA GLY A 460 -32.36 -15.63 -2.27
C GLY A 460 -31.56 -16.93 -2.06
N GLN A 461 -30.24 -16.82 -2.04
CA GLN A 461 -29.32 -17.93 -1.85
C GLN A 461 -28.47 -17.83 -0.57
N ALA A 462 -27.90 -18.96 -0.16
CA ALA A 462 -27.02 -19.10 1.00
C ALA A 462 -25.74 -19.87 0.65
N LEU A 463 -24.62 -19.55 1.32
CA LEU A 463 -23.32 -20.17 1.10
C LEU A 463 -23.22 -21.55 1.79
N LEU A 464 -22.89 -22.59 1.03
CA LEU A 464 -22.63 -23.92 1.58
C LEU A 464 -21.20 -24.01 2.17
N LEU A 465 -21.09 -24.30 3.46
CA LEU A 465 -19.83 -24.43 4.19
C LEU A 465 -19.21 -25.83 4.05
N ASP A 466 -18.82 -26.19 2.82
CA ASP A 466 -18.17 -27.46 2.49
C ASP A 466 -16.62 -27.37 2.45
N ALA A 467 -15.94 -28.06 1.52
CA ALA A 467 -14.49 -28.03 1.35
C ALA A 467 -13.94 -26.68 0.81
N THR A 468 -14.79 -25.70 0.52
CA THR A 468 -14.39 -24.32 0.22
C THR A 468 -13.60 -23.62 1.34
N THR A 469 -12.87 -22.58 0.96
CA THR A 469 -12.34 -21.59 1.91
C THR A 469 -12.86 -20.22 1.53
N LEU A 470 -13.41 -19.50 2.51
CA LEU A 470 -13.75 -18.07 2.40
C LEU A 470 -13.19 -17.35 3.63
N THR A 471 -12.57 -16.19 3.39
CA THR A 471 -12.09 -15.26 4.41
C THR A 471 -12.39 -13.82 4.03
N TYR A 472 -12.75 -13.02 5.03
CA TYR A 472 -12.81 -11.56 4.93
C TYR A 472 -11.69 -10.94 5.78
N PRO A 473 -11.18 -9.75 5.43
CA PRO A 473 -10.31 -8.98 6.31
C PRO A 473 -11.10 -8.55 7.57
N LEU A 474 -10.42 -8.45 8.72
CA LEU A 474 -11.03 -8.00 9.98
C LEU A 474 -10.94 -6.49 10.20
N ALA A 475 -9.93 -5.82 9.63
CA ALA A 475 -9.69 -4.39 9.80
C ALA A 475 -10.91 -3.55 9.36
N GLY A 476 -11.58 -2.91 10.32
CA GLY A 476 -12.79 -2.11 10.09
C GLY A 476 -14.07 -2.90 9.79
N ASN A 477 -14.02 -4.24 9.82
CA ASN A 477 -15.16 -5.15 9.66
C ASN A 477 -15.61 -5.77 11.01
N LEU A 478 -14.74 -5.76 12.03
CA LEU A 478 -15.03 -6.23 13.39
C LEU A 478 -14.09 -5.53 14.39
N GLU A 479 -14.64 -5.08 15.52
CA GLU A 479 -13.85 -4.53 16.63
C GLU A 479 -13.55 -5.62 17.68
N PRO A 480 -12.30 -5.80 18.14
CA PRO A 480 -11.96 -6.87 19.09
C PRO A 480 -12.46 -6.58 20.51
N LEU A 481 -12.59 -5.30 20.90
CA LEU A 481 -12.89 -4.90 22.27
C LEU A 481 -14.37 -5.04 22.65
N GLU A 482 -15.29 -4.67 21.78
CA GLU A 482 -16.72 -4.94 21.95
C GLU A 482 -17.38 -5.22 20.60
N GLY A 483 -18.48 -5.97 20.59
CA GLY A 483 -19.16 -6.26 19.34
C GLY A 483 -20.24 -7.32 19.43
N THR A 484 -20.86 -7.54 18.27
CA THR A 484 -21.82 -8.63 18.04
C THR A 484 -21.61 -9.23 16.68
N ILE A 485 -21.58 -10.57 16.58
CA ILE A 485 -21.82 -11.26 15.30
C ILE A 485 -23.22 -11.88 15.36
N SER A 486 -24.00 -11.71 14.30
CA SER A 486 -25.31 -12.33 14.09
C SER A 486 -25.31 -13.04 12.74
N LEU A 487 -25.87 -14.24 12.66
CA LEU A 487 -25.98 -15.01 11.41
C LEU A 487 -27.16 -15.98 11.44
N TRP A 488 -27.60 -16.40 10.27
CA TRP A 488 -28.46 -17.56 10.08
C TRP A 488 -27.64 -18.73 9.55
N ALA A 489 -27.79 -19.91 10.13
CA ALA A 489 -27.19 -21.14 9.61
C ALA A 489 -28.21 -22.28 9.64
N LYS A 490 -28.38 -22.94 8.49
CA LYS A 490 -29.13 -24.19 8.37
C LYS A 490 -28.19 -25.36 8.60
N LEU A 491 -28.53 -26.18 9.58
CA LEU A 491 -27.66 -27.23 10.09
C LEU A 491 -27.82 -28.53 9.26
N PRO A 492 -26.78 -29.35 9.09
CA PRO A 492 -26.90 -30.63 8.41
C PRO A 492 -27.65 -31.67 9.27
N GLU A 493 -28.26 -32.68 8.64
CA GLU A 493 -28.83 -33.85 9.35
C GLU A 493 -27.78 -34.66 10.12
N SER A 494 -26.52 -34.60 9.67
CA SER A 494 -25.36 -35.21 10.32
C SER A 494 -24.08 -34.44 9.98
N TYR A 495 -23.24 -34.16 10.97
CA TYR A 495 -21.97 -33.47 10.76
C TYR A 495 -20.91 -34.36 10.07
N PRO A 496 -19.91 -33.78 9.38
CA PRO A 496 -18.87 -34.56 8.71
C PRO A 496 -17.89 -35.23 9.69
N THR A 497 -17.86 -36.57 9.74
CA THR A 497 -16.94 -37.32 10.61
C THR A 497 -15.47 -37.01 10.31
N GLY A 498 -14.70 -36.62 11.33
CA GLY A 498 -13.27 -36.27 11.19
C GLY A 498 -12.44 -36.57 12.43
N THR A 499 -11.12 -36.36 12.33
CA THR A 499 -10.17 -36.58 13.45
C THR A 499 -10.26 -35.53 14.55
N ILE A 500 -10.87 -34.38 14.26
CA ILE A 500 -11.20 -33.32 15.22
C ILE A 500 -12.68 -32.99 14.99
N PRO A 501 -13.61 -33.48 15.84
CA PRO A 501 -15.05 -33.30 15.63
C PRO A 501 -15.51 -31.91 16.12
N ARG A 502 -15.17 -30.90 15.32
CA ARG A 502 -15.44 -29.48 15.59
C ARG A 502 -15.83 -28.77 14.29
N HIS A 503 -17.05 -28.25 14.24
CA HIS A 503 -17.71 -27.77 13.04
C HIS A 503 -17.94 -26.26 13.16
N TYR A 504 -17.03 -25.49 12.59
CA TYR A 504 -17.04 -24.03 12.69
C TYR A 504 -18.10 -23.40 11.79
N LEU A 505 -18.75 -22.35 12.28
CA LEU A 505 -19.48 -21.40 11.44
C LEU A 505 -18.57 -20.22 11.09
N LEU A 506 -17.74 -19.77 12.04
CA LEU A 506 -16.70 -18.76 11.84
C LEU A 506 -15.60 -18.83 12.89
N ALA A 507 -14.43 -18.27 12.57
CA ALA A 507 -13.38 -17.98 13.55
C ALA A 507 -12.39 -16.89 13.10
N ALA A 508 -11.83 -16.19 14.07
CA ALA A 508 -10.66 -15.32 13.97
C ALA A 508 -9.59 -15.78 14.98
N SER A 509 -8.31 -15.62 14.66
CA SER A 509 -7.20 -15.94 15.57
C SER A 509 -5.96 -15.11 15.24
N ALA A 510 -5.31 -14.51 16.24
CA ALA A 510 -4.05 -13.77 16.07
C ALA A 510 -2.85 -14.71 15.88
N ASN A 511 -2.88 -15.91 16.46
CA ASN A 511 -1.97 -16.98 16.10
C ASN A 511 -2.67 -18.35 16.07
N PRO A 512 -3.28 -18.73 14.93
CA PRO A 512 -3.96 -20.01 14.77
C PRO A 512 -3.00 -21.22 14.76
N SER A 513 -1.67 -21.00 14.73
CA SER A 513 -0.66 -22.07 14.75
C SER A 513 -0.14 -22.40 16.16
N ALA A 514 -0.36 -21.53 17.14
CA ALA A 514 0.17 -21.66 18.51
C ALA A 514 -0.60 -22.69 19.36
N MET A 515 -0.55 -23.96 18.96
CA MET A 515 -1.13 -25.07 19.72
C MET A 515 -0.45 -25.20 21.10
N PRO A 516 -1.20 -25.40 22.21
CA PRO A 516 -2.66 -25.53 22.33
C PRO A 516 -3.37 -24.22 22.74
N HIS A 517 -2.66 -23.09 22.81
CA HIS A 517 -3.15 -21.82 23.38
C HIS A 517 -4.05 -21.04 22.42
N TYR A 518 -3.55 -20.76 21.22
CA TYR A 518 -4.18 -19.93 20.19
C TYR A 518 -4.57 -18.52 20.73
N PRO A 519 -3.59 -17.62 20.99
CA PRO A 519 -3.86 -16.27 21.49
C PRO A 519 -4.70 -15.45 20.51
N GLY A 520 -5.41 -14.46 21.03
CA GLY A 520 -6.21 -13.53 20.23
C GLY A 520 -7.28 -14.25 19.39
N THR A 521 -8.05 -15.17 20.00
CA THR A 521 -8.99 -16.04 19.28
C THR A 521 -10.44 -15.75 19.65
N LEU A 522 -11.32 -15.76 18.64
CA LEU A 522 -12.77 -15.61 18.74
C LEU A 522 -13.41 -16.58 17.72
N ALA A 523 -14.23 -17.54 18.17
CA ALA A 523 -14.84 -18.54 17.27
C ALA A 523 -16.22 -19.01 17.72
N LEU A 524 -17.11 -19.26 16.75
CA LEU A 524 -18.41 -19.90 16.94
C LEU A 524 -18.46 -21.22 16.15
N ARG A 525 -18.73 -22.31 16.87
CA ARG A 525 -18.72 -23.68 16.33
C ARG A 525 -19.63 -24.63 17.09
N HIS A 526 -19.88 -25.79 16.51
CA HIS A 526 -20.41 -26.98 17.18
C HIS A 526 -19.26 -27.94 17.51
N ASP A 527 -19.26 -28.52 18.71
CA ASP A 527 -18.37 -29.62 19.11
C ASP A 527 -19.23 -30.87 19.36
N GLU A 528 -18.99 -31.99 18.66
CA GLU A 528 -19.72 -33.26 18.91
C GLU A 528 -19.50 -33.78 20.34
N VAL A 529 -18.34 -33.45 20.91
CA VAL A 529 -17.99 -33.68 22.33
C VAL A 529 -17.57 -32.34 22.94
N GLY A 530 -18.56 -31.59 23.41
CA GLY A 530 -18.38 -30.33 24.12
C GLY A 530 -17.78 -30.48 25.52
N PRO A 531 -17.65 -29.37 26.28
CA PRO A 531 -16.97 -29.36 27.58
C PRO A 531 -17.52 -30.38 28.60
N ASP A 532 -18.84 -30.57 28.63
CA ASP A 532 -19.54 -31.50 29.51
C ASP A 532 -19.68 -32.92 28.91
N GLY A 533 -18.88 -33.27 27.90
CA GLY A 533 -18.89 -34.58 27.24
C GLY A 533 -20.10 -34.88 26.34
N ASN A 534 -20.94 -33.88 26.08
CA ASN A 534 -22.14 -33.96 25.23
C ASN A 534 -22.03 -32.97 24.05
N PRO A 535 -22.76 -33.17 22.93
CA PRO A 535 -22.77 -32.22 21.82
C PRO A 535 -23.18 -30.81 22.25
N ALA A 536 -22.44 -29.79 21.82
CA ALA A 536 -22.66 -28.42 22.26
C ALA A 536 -22.27 -27.37 21.21
N TRP A 537 -23.01 -26.26 21.24
CA TRP A 537 -22.62 -25.01 20.59
C TRP A 537 -21.65 -24.25 21.48
N VAL A 538 -20.50 -23.84 20.93
CA VAL A 538 -19.38 -23.27 21.69
C VAL A 538 -18.98 -21.92 21.11
N PHE A 539 -19.10 -20.88 21.93
CA PHE A 539 -18.46 -19.59 21.73
C PHE A 539 -17.10 -19.59 22.45
N TRP A 540 -16.06 -20.01 21.71
CA TRP A 540 -14.68 -20.03 22.19
C TRP A 540 -14.06 -18.64 22.07
N THR A 541 -13.42 -18.19 23.15
CA THR A 541 -12.44 -17.10 23.09
C THR A 541 -11.14 -17.49 23.78
N THR A 542 -10.02 -16.92 23.34
CA THR A 542 -8.75 -16.89 24.09
C THR A 542 -8.25 -15.44 24.05
N GLY A 543 -7.97 -14.87 25.22
CA GLY A 543 -7.33 -13.56 25.36
C GLY A 543 -5.80 -13.67 25.25
N ASP A 544 -5.12 -12.72 25.87
CA ASP A 544 -3.66 -12.56 25.70
C ASP A 544 -2.84 -13.41 26.69
N ALA A 545 -3.43 -13.80 27.83
CA ALA A 545 -2.79 -14.67 28.83
C ALA A 545 -2.93 -16.17 28.49
N GLU A 546 -1.97 -17.01 28.92
CA GLU A 546 -1.93 -18.45 28.61
C GLU A 546 -3.18 -19.23 29.11
N ASP A 547 -3.75 -18.82 30.24
CA ASP A 547 -4.91 -19.44 30.89
C ASP A 547 -6.27 -18.79 30.53
N SER A 548 -6.28 -17.72 29.73
CA SER A 548 -7.47 -16.95 29.34
C SER A 548 -8.52 -17.72 28.50
N ARG A 549 -8.21 -18.94 28.08
CA ARG A 549 -9.03 -19.75 27.16
C ARG A 549 -10.39 -20.12 27.77
N ASN A 550 -11.46 -19.52 27.26
CA ASN A 550 -12.83 -19.73 27.73
C ASN A 550 -13.75 -20.35 26.66
N LEU A 551 -14.33 -21.51 26.97
CA LEU A 551 -15.32 -22.22 26.16
C LEU A 551 -16.72 -21.98 26.72
N LEU A 552 -17.40 -20.91 26.31
CA LEU A 552 -18.80 -20.70 26.69
C LEU A 552 -19.67 -21.60 25.83
N SER A 553 -20.38 -22.56 26.44
CA SER A 553 -21.16 -23.56 25.71
C SER A 553 -22.64 -23.58 26.07
N ALA A 554 -23.48 -23.93 25.09
CA ALA A 554 -24.88 -24.29 25.26
C ALA A 554 -25.12 -25.71 24.69
N PRO A 555 -25.92 -26.57 25.35
CA PRO A 555 -26.22 -27.92 24.85
C PRO A 555 -26.87 -27.88 23.46
N ASP A 556 -26.45 -28.78 22.57
CA ASP A 556 -27.08 -28.87 21.25
C ASP A 556 -28.51 -29.42 21.39
N THR A 557 -29.45 -28.61 20.89
CA THR A 557 -30.90 -28.81 21.01
C THR A 557 -31.62 -28.38 19.72
N LEU A 558 -30.86 -28.16 18.65
CA LEU A 558 -31.33 -27.56 17.40
C LEU A 558 -31.65 -28.64 16.35
N GLY A 559 -32.47 -28.29 15.37
CA GLY A 559 -32.82 -29.15 14.24
C GLY A 559 -32.03 -28.83 12.96
N PRO A 560 -32.04 -29.71 11.94
CA PRO A 560 -31.34 -29.55 10.66
C PRO A 560 -32.04 -28.57 9.69
N ASP A 561 -32.52 -27.45 10.24
CA ASP A 561 -33.21 -26.37 9.51
C ASP A 561 -32.58 -25.02 9.92
N TRP A 562 -33.04 -23.91 9.36
CA TRP A 562 -32.55 -22.56 9.63
C TRP A 562 -32.63 -22.18 11.12
N GLN A 563 -31.47 -22.06 11.77
CA GLN A 563 -31.32 -21.52 13.12
C GLN A 563 -30.64 -20.15 13.07
N HIS A 564 -31.04 -19.26 13.98
CA HIS A 564 -30.34 -18.00 14.20
C HIS A 564 -29.31 -18.15 15.32
N PHE A 565 -28.13 -17.58 15.10
CA PHE A 565 -27.06 -17.49 16.08
C PHE A 565 -26.67 -16.03 16.27
N ALA A 566 -26.43 -15.64 17.52
CA ALA A 566 -25.67 -14.43 17.78
C ALA A 566 -24.69 -14.61 18.95
N ILE A 567 -23.56 -13.93 18.88
CA ILE A 567 -22.57 -13.86 19.95
C ILE A 567 -22.23 -12.40 20.24
N THR A 568 -22.20 -12.00 21.51
CA THR A 568 -21.86 -10.65 21.96
C THR A 568 -20.67 -10.67 22.90
N TRP A 569 -19.79 -9.68 22.84
CA TRP A 569 -18.68 -9.52 23.78
C TRP A 569 -18.46 -8.06 24.16
N ASP A 570 -17.93 -7.87 25.37
CA ASP A 570 -17.45 -6.61 25.93
C ASP A 570 -16.21 -6.95 26.78
N ALA A 571 -15.03 -6.58 26.30
CA ALA A 571 -13.74 -6.82 26.94
C ALA A 571 -13.50 -5.91 28.15
N ALA A 572 -14.14 -4.74 28.22
CA ALA A 572 -14.01 -3.81 29.34
C ALA A 572 -14.82 -4.27 30.56
N ALA A 573 -16.03 -4.81 30.36
CA ALA A 573 -16.80 -5.50 31.39
C ALA A 573 -16.34 -6.96 31.59
N GLY A 574 -15.53 -7.51 30.68
CA GLY A 574 -15.11 -8.92 30.69
C GLY A 574 -16.29 -9.88 30.55
N THR A 575 -17.29 -9.55 29.73
CA THR A 575 -18.52 -10.33 29.55
C THR A 575 -18.69 -10.83 28.12
N LYS A 576 -19.30 -12.01 27.97
CA LYS A 576 -19.75 -12.50 26.67
C LYS A 576 -20.99 -13.41 26.78
N ALA A 577 -21.76 -13.48 25.71
CA ALA A 577 -22.97 -14.29 25.63
C ALA A 577 -23.14 -14.96 24.27
N LEU A 578 -23.85 -16.09 24.28
CA LEU A 578 -24.28 -16.88 23.14
C LEU A 578 -25.81 -16.94 23.12
N TYR A 579 -26.39 -16.58 21.98
CA TYR A 579 -27.82 -16.58 21.73
C TYR A 579 -28.15 -17.56 20.60
N LEU A 580 -29.24 -18.32 20.79
CA LEU A 580 -29.78 -19.27 19.82
C LEU A 580 -31.25 -18.90 19.58
N ASN A 581 -31.66 -18.75 18.31
CA ASN A 581 -33.02 -18.37 17.91
C ASN A 581 -33.57 -17.15 18.68
N GLY A 582 -32.75 -16.09 18.76
CA GLY A 582 -33.10 -14.83 19.44
C GLY A 582 -33.16 -14.90 20.97
N ARG A 583 -32.79 -16.02 21.58
CA ARG A 583 -32.88 -16.24 23.04
C ARG A 583 -31.49 -16.47 23.61
N LEU A 584 -31.25 -15.94 24.81
CA LEU A 584 -30.00 -16.18 25.53
C LEU A 584 -29.87 -17.67 25.87
N ALA A 585 -28.83 -18.32 25.37
CA ALA A 585 -28.56 -19.74 25.60
C ALA A 585 -27.45 -19.94 26.66
N ALA A 586 -26.42 -19.10 26.64
CA ALA A 586 -25.36 -19.09 27.66
C ALA A 586 -24.77 -17.68 27.83
N ALA A 587 -24.29 -17.34 29.04
CA ALA A 587 -23.56 -16.11 29.32
C ALA A 587 -22.45 -16.35 30.36
N THR A 588 -21.41 -15.52 30.33
CA THR A 588 -20.36 -15.50 31.35
C THR A 588 -19.76 -14.10 31.52
N SER A 589 -19.12 -13.88 32.67
CA SER A 589 -18.51 -12.61 33.08
C SER A 589 -17.20 -12.86 33.82
N ALA A 590 -16.40 -11.80 33.99
CA ALA A 590 -15.03 -11.88 34.51
C ALA A 590 -14.12 -12.81 33.68
N VAL A 591 -14.31 -12.86 32.36
CA VAL A 591 -13.42 -13.57 31.42
C VAL A 591 -12.45 -12.60 30.75
N SER A 592 -11.21 -13.04 30.54
CA SER A 592 -10.28 -12.34 29.64
C SER A 592 -10.70 -12.60 28.19
N LEU A 593 -10.86 -11.51 27.45
CA LEU A 593 -11.23 -11.49 26.04
C LEU A 593 -10.02 -11.04 25.19
N PRO A 594 -9.95 -11.41 23.91
CA PRO A 594 -8.90 -10.95 23.00
C PRO A 594 -8.91 -9.42 22.87
N THR A 595 -7.76 -8.77 23.09
CA THR A 595 -7.62 -7.33 22.80
C THR A 595 -7.23 -7.06 21.35
N ALA A 596 -6.63 -8.06 20.69
CA ALA A 596 -6.39 -8.11 19.26
C ALA A 596 -6.83 -9.46 18.68
N LEU A 597 -7.14 -9.46 17.39
CA LEU A 597 -7.38 -10.66 16.57
C LEU A 597 -6.37 -10.64 15.40
N GLY A 598 -6.29 -11.72 14.64
CA GLY A 598 -5.51 -11.74 13.39
C GLY A 598 -6.19 -10.97 12.27
N ASP A 599 -5.58 -10.98 11.08
CA ASP A 599 -6.02 -10.11 9.97
C ASP A 599 -7.30 -10.59 9.27
N THR A 600 -7.69 -11.86 9.46
CA THR A 600 -8.79 -12.49 8.70
C THR A 600 -9.83 -13.24 9.55
N LEU A 601 -11.09 -13.09 9.15
CA LEU A 601 -12.23 -13.87 9.61
C LEU A 601 -12.41 -15.08 8.68
N HIS A 602 -12.12 -16.28 9.16
CA HIS A 602 -12.45 -17.52 8.47
C HIS A 602 -13.94 -17.84 8.60
N VAL A 603 -14.57 -18.22 7.49
CA VAL A 603 -15.96 -18.70 7.45
C VAL A 603 -15.96 -20.23 7.25
N GLY A 604 -16.80 -20.94 8.00
CA GLY A 604 -16.96 -22.40 7.95
C GLY A 604 -15.80 -23.23 8.52
N ARG A 605 -14.72 -22.60 9.00
CA ARG A 605 -13.47 -23.25 9.44
C ARG A 605 -12.69 -22.43 10.46
N PHE A 606 -11.69 -23.05 11.10
CA PHE A 606 -10.70 -22.36 11.93
C PHE A 606 -9.39 -22.06 11.19
N THR A 607 -8.92 -23.03 10.39
CA THR A 607 -7.62 -22.97 9.70
C THR A 607 -7.69 -23.67 8.35
N HIS A 608 -6.69 -23.41 7.50
CA HIS A 608 -6.46 -24.20 6.29
C HIS A 608 -6.24 -25.69 6.65
N GLY A 609 -6.81 -26.61 5.87
CA GLY A 609 -6.80 -28.07 6.17
C GLY A 609 -7.75 -28.53 7.29
N GLY A 610 -8.26 -27.64 8.15
CA GLY A 610 -9.27 -27.95 9.15
C GLY A 610 -10.61 -28.45 8.56
N GLY A 611 -11.36 -29.21 9.36
CA GLY A 611 -12.68 -29.75 8.99
C GLY A 611 -13.75 -28.65 8.81
N HIS A 612 -14.76 -28.98 8.02
CA HIS A 612 -15.87 -28.10 7.65
C HIS A 612 -17.18 -28.50 8.38
N SER A 613 -18.19 -27.63 8.35
CA SER A 613 -19.46 -27.84 9.06
C SER A 613 -20.58 -28.41 8.22
N ASN A 614 -20.54 -28.30 6.87
CA ASN A 614 -21.65 -28.61 5.97
C ASN A 614 -22.96 -27.85 6.25
N ALA A 615 -22.92 -26.79 7.06
CA ALA A 615 -24.05 -25.89 7.22
C ALA A 615 -24.21 -24.96 6.00
N GLU A 616 -25.42 -24.46 5.76
CA GLU A 616 -25.68 -23.39 4.78
C GLU A 616 -25.79 -22.07 5.55
N LEU A 617 -25.02 -21.04 5.15
CA LEU A 617 -24.86 -19.78 5.87
C LEU A 617 -25.51 -18.60 5.13
N ASP A 618 -26.23 -17.77 5.88
CA ASP A 618 -27.07 -16.69 5.37
C ASP A 618 -27.05 -15.48 6.35
N HIS A 619 -27.20 -14.24 5.83
CA HIS A 619 -27.20 -12.98 6.59
C HIS A 619 -26.13 -12.86 7.70
N LEU A 620 -24.84 -13.00 7.36
CA LEU A 620 -23.76 -12.72 8.31
C LEU A 620 -23.62 -11.20 8.52
N MET A 621 -23.86 -10.74 9.75
CA MET A 621 -23.79 -9.33 10.16
C MET A 621 -22.85 -9.18 11.36
N ILE A 622 -22.04 -8.12 11.36
CA ILE A 622 -21.12 -7.77 12.46
C ILE A 622 -21.35 -6.33 12.88
N TYR A 623 -21.55 -6.11 14.18
CA TYR A 623 -21.81 -4.80 14.77
C TYR A 623 -20.67 -4.36 15.69
N ALA A 624 -20.40 -3.06 15.71
CA ALA A 624 -19.36 -2.39 16.50
C ALA A 624 -19.62 -2.32 18.02
N ARG A 625 -20.67 -2.98 18.50
CA ARG A 625 -21.12 -2.97 19.90
C ARG A 625 -21.81 -4.25 20.31
N ALA A 626 -21.92 -4.49 21.62
CA ALA A 626 -22.78 -5.52 22.16
C ALA A 626 -24.28 -5.15 22.00
N LEU A 627 -25.00 -5.89 21.15
CA LEU A 627 -26.44 -5.70 20.96
C LEU A 627 -27.23 -6.21 22.18
N THR A 628 -28.34 -5.56 22.49
CA THR A 628 -29.24 -6.03 23.56
C THR A 628 -29.99 -7.28 23.14
N ALA A 629 -30.39 -8.10 24.11
CA ALA A 629 -31.24 -9.28 23.87
C ALA A 629 -32.56 -8.96 23.12
N LYS A 630 -33.05 -7.71 23.16
CA LYS A 630 -34.21 -7.27 22.39
C LYS A 630 -33.88 -7.08 20.89
N GLU A 631 -32.74 -6.49 20.58
CA GLU A 631 -32.27 -6.31 19.20
C GLU A 631 -31.94 -7.68 18.57
N ILE A 632 -31.27 -8.54 19.32
CA ILE A 632 -30.96 -9.93 18.90
C ILE A 632 -32.25 -10.73 18.65
N ALA A 633 -33.27 -10.58 19.51
CA ALA A 633 -34.58 -11.19 19.29
C ALA A 633 -35.32 -10.61 18.06
N ALA A 634 -35.06 -9.37 17.66
CA ALA A 634 -35.61 -8.80 16.43
C ALA A 634 -34.94 -9.39 15.18
N LEU A 635 -33.59 -9.46 15.15
CA LEU A 635 -32.82 -10.09 14.06
C LEU A 635 -33.17 -11.58 13.86
N ALA A 636 -33.56 -12.26 14.95
CA ALA A 636 -34.05 -13.64 14.93
C ALA A 636 -35.50 -13.79 14.45
N ALA A 637 -36.31 -12.73 14.50
CA ALA A 637 -37.67 -12.73 13.99
C ALA A 637 -37.70 -12.43 12.49
N ALA A 638 -36.95 -11.40 12.06
CA ALA A 638 -36.73 -11.04 10.67
C ALA A 638 -35.32 -10.47 10.47
N PRO A 639 -34.64 -10.79 9.35
CA PRO A 639 -33.48 -10.01 8.93
C PRO A 639 -33.91 -8.57 8.55
N PRO A 640 -32.96 -7.62 8.42
CA PRO A 640 -33.26 -6.25 8.01
C PRO A 640 -34.02 -6.17 6.66
N GLU A 641 -35.07 -5.35 6.58
CA GLU A 641 -35.89 -5.17 5.36
C GLU A 641 -35.18 -4.35 4.23
N GLU A 642 -33.91 -4.00 4.45
CA GLU A 642 -33.14 -3.02 3.67
C GLU A 642 -32.95 -3.38 2.19
N LEU A 643 -33.09 -4.66 1.81
CA LEU A 643 -32.84 -5.14 0.46
C LEU A 643 -34.04 -4.98 -0.51
N ALA A 644 -35.23 -4.54 -0.05
CA ALA A 644 -36.43 -4.46 -0.89
C ALA A 644 -37.31 -3.21 -0.69
N ALA A 645 -37.28 -2.54 0.45
CA ALA A 645 -38.08 -1.34 0.69
C ALA A 645 -37.48 -0.08 0.01
N THR A 646 -38.34 0.86 -0.41
CA THR A 646 -37.88 2.21 -0.79
C THR A 646 -37.40 2.93 0.48
N GLN A 647 -36.09 3.16 0.61
CA GLN A 647 -35.56 3.92 1.73
C GLN A 647 -36.09 5.37 1.70
N ILE A 648 -36.45 5.90 2.87
CA ILE A 648 -36.78 7.32 3.05
C ILE A 648 -35.59 8.00 3.73
N ILE A 649 -35.07 9.05 3.12
CA ILE A 649 -33.94 9.84 3.61
C ILE A 649 -34.37 11.30 3.82
N THR A 650 -33.72 12.00 4.77
CA THR A 650 -34.00 13.42 5.07
C THR A 650 -32.78 14.33 4.92
N ASP A 651 -31.58 13.75 4.80
CA ASP A 651 -30.35 14.43 4.36
C ASP A 651 -30.14 14.10 2.87
N PRO A 652 -29.91 15.08 1.98
CA PRO A 652 -29.51 14.82 0.59
C PRO A 652 -28.11 14.18 0.48
N THR A 653 -27.30 14.21 1.53
CA THR A 653 -25.96 13.62 1.58
C THR A 653 -26.04 12.16 2.01
N LEU A 654 -25.48 11.28 1.19
CA LEU A 654 -25.48 9.83 1.37
C LEU A 654 -24.07 9.30 1.64
N ARG A 655 -23.99 8.28 2.48
CA ARG A 655 -22.97 7.22 2.40
C ARG A 655 -23.52 6.14 1.47
N ILE A 656 -22.76 5.75 0.47
CA ILE A 656 -23.08 4.61 -0.39
C ILE A 656 -21.91 3.64 -0.29
N ASP A 657 -22.16 2.46 0.27
CA ASP A 657 -21.20 1.36 0.31
C ASP A 657 -21.32 0.59 -1.01
N THR A 658 -20.16 0.35 -1.62
CA THR A 658 -19.97 0.05 -3.04
C THR A 658 -19.07 -1.16 -3.28
N ASN A 659 -19.04 -2.06 -2.29
CA ASN A 659 -18.31 -3.31 -2.33
C ASN A 659 -18.53 -4.06 -3.67
N ALA A 660 -17.45 -4.40 -4.38
CA ALA A 660 -17.47 -5.10 -5.67
C ALA A 660 -16.28 -6.06 -5.88
N VAL A 661 -16.41 -7.04 -6.78
CA VAL A 661 -15.36 -8.00 -7.14
C VAL A 661 -15.48 -8.44 -8.60
N ALA A 662 -14.36 -8.46 -9.34
CA ALA A 662 -14.27 -8.93 -10.72
C ALA A 662 -13.47 -10.24 -10.81
N SER A 663 -13.23 -10.73 -12.03
CA SER A 663 -12.12 -11.67 -12.26
C SER A 663 -10.77 -10.92 -12.41
N GLU A 664 -9.88 -11.38 -13.29
CA GLU A 664 -8.50 -10.88 -13.39
C GLU A 664 -8.45 -9.38 -13.72
N GLY A 665 -7.58 -8.64 -13.02
CA GLY A 665 -7.47 -7.18 -13.10
C GLY A 665 -8.43 -6.37 -12.21
N GLY A 666 -9.38 -7.02 -11.53
CA GLY A 666 -10.23 -6.37 -10.52
C GLY A 666 -11.20 -5.31 -11.09
N ILE A 667 -11.72 -4.48 -10.18
CA ILE A 667 -12.63 -3.37 -10.51
C ILE A 667 -11.79 -2.13 -10.80
N VAL A 668 -11.73 -1.70 -12.06
CA VAL A 668 -10.86 -0.59 -12.49
C VAL A 668 -11.53 0.78 -12.42
N ALA A 669 -12.86 0.83 -12.40
CA ALA A 669 -13.63 2.07 -12.30
C ALA A 669 -15.01 1.87 -11.71
N VAL A 670 -15.50 2.90 -11.02
CA VAL A 670 -16.87 3.05 -10.53
C VAL A 670 -17.50 4.30 -11.13
N GLN A 671 -18.78 4.23 -11.52
CA GLN A 671 -19.59 5.41 -11.87
C GLN A 671 -20.83 5.45 -10.99
N LEU A 672 -21.02 6.55 -10.24
CA LEU A 672 -22.30 6.86 -9.62
C LEU A 672 -23.25 7.41 -10.70
N GLY A 673 -24.55 7.16 -10.56
CA GLY A 673 -25.56 7.63 -11.51
C GLY A 673 -26.93 7.86 -10.89
N LEU A 674 -27.63 8.88 -11.38
CA LEU A 674 -28.91 9.34 -10.86
C LEU A 674 -29.93 9.41 -11.99
N ASN A 675 -31.07 8.71 -11.84
CA ASN A 675 -32.15 8.66 -12.82
C ASN A 675 -31.65 8.35 -14.26
N GLY A 676 -30.73 7.38 -14.37
CA GLY A 676 -30.11 6.94 -15.62
C GLY A 676 -28.93 7.78 -16.14
N ILE A 677 -28.60 8.93 -15.52
CA ILE A 677 -27.46 9.78 -15.89
C ILE A 677 -26.26 9.43 -15.02
N PHE A 678 -25.13 9.05 -15.62
CA PHE A 678 -23.91 8.67 -14.88
C PHE A 678 -22.86 9.78 -14.86
N GLU A 679 -22.16 9.90 -13.75
CA GLU A 679 -20.96 10.72 -13.59
C GLU A 679 -19.74 10.11 -14.34
N PRO A 680 -18.65 10.86 -14.55
CA PRO A 680 -17.39 10.31 -15.03
C PRO A 680 -16.89 9.15 -14.14
N PRO A 681 -16.13 8.19 -14.70
CA PRO A 681 -15.53 7.10 -13.92
C PRO A 681 -14.54 7.62 -12.88
N GLN A 682 -14.64 7.05 -11.68
CA GLN A 682 -13.82 7.33 -10.50
C GLN A 682 -13.04 6.07 -10.10
N PRO A 683 -11.92 6.18 -9.36
CA PRO A 683 -11.26 5.03 -8.73
C PRO A 683 -12.23 4.26 -7.82
N TYR A 684 -12.03 2.95 -7.68
CA TYR A 684 -12.83 2.12 -6.77
C TYR A 684 -12.52 2.43 -5.30
N TYR A 685 -13.58 2.58 -4.49
CA TYR A 685 -13.55 2.61 -3.03
C TYR A 685 -14.69 1.75 -2.48
N ASP A 686 -14.54 1.23 -1.27
CA ASP A 686 -15.60 0.43 -0.60
C ASP A 686 -16.81 1.28 -0.18
N SER A 687 -16.65 2.60 -0.06
CA SER A 687 -17.76 3.55 0.11
C SER A 687 -17.46 4.94 -0.45
N TYR A 688 -18.52 5.64 -0.87
CA TYR A 688 -18.49 7.03 -1.34
C TYR A 688 -19.39 7.90 -0.47
N ARG A 689 -19.06 9.21 -0.39
CA ARG A 689 -20.01 10.24 0.04
C ARG A 689 -20.50 11.02 -1.17
N TRP A 690 -21.82 11.07 -1.37
CA TRP A 690 -22.45 11.65 -2.56
C TRP A 690 -23.68 12.46 -2.17
N SER A 691 -23.90 13.61 -2.83
CA SER A 691 -25.00 14.52 -2.50
C SER A 691 -26.01 14.58 -3.63
N LEU A 692 -27.26 14.24 -3.32
CA LEU A 692 -28.40 14.41 -4.21
C LEU A 692 -28.77 15.90 -4.37
N PRO A 693 -29.52 16.26 -5.43
CA PRO A 693 -30.12 17.59 -5.53
C PRO A 693 -31.02 17.90 -4.32
N GLU A 694 -31.03 19.16 -3.86
CA GLU A 694 -31.94 19.66 -2.81
C GLU A 694 -33.39 19.82 -3.30
N VAL A 695 -33.95 18.74 -3.88
CA VAL A 695 -35.33 18.65 -4.38
C VAL A 695 -35.93 17.36 -3.85
N ALA A 696 -37.00 17.47 -3.05
CA ALA A 696 -37.71 16.31 -2.51
C ALA A 696 -38.39 15.50 -3.62
N GLY A 697 -38.32 14.17 -3.54
CA GLY A 697 -38.85 13.27 -4.55
C GLY A 697 -38.21 11.88 -4.53
N THR A 698 -38.70 10.99 -5.39
CA THR A 698 -38.15 9.64 -5.58
C THR A 698 -37.02 9.67 -6.61
N TYR A 699 -35.91 8.99 -6.28
CA TYR A 699 -34.71 8.89 -7.11
C TYR A 699 -34.35 7.42 -7.35
N GLU A 700 -33.93 7.10 -8.57
CA GLU A 700 -33.21 5.88 -8.90
C GLU A 700 -31.71 6.17 -8.85
N LEU A 701 -31.01 5.54 -7.91
CA LEU A 701 -29.57 5.57 -7.80
C LEU A 701 -28.99 4.34 -8.47
N ALA A 702 -27.90 4.53 -9.20
CA ALA A 702 -27.16 3.49 -9.87
C ALA A 702 -25.69 3.57 -9.49
N VAL A 703 -25.05 2.40 -9.35
CA VAL A 703 -23.59 2.30 -9.28
C VAL A 703 -23.17 1.30 -10.36
N ARG A 704 -22.34 1.75 -11.30
CA ARG A 704 -21.73 0.90 -12.32
C ARG A 704 -20.30 0.58 -11.96
N TYR A 705 -20.00 -0.71 -11.91
CA TYR A 705 -18.66 -1.26 -11.73
C TYR A 705 -18.13 -1.71 -13.08
N SER A 706 -16.88 -1.37 -13.41
CA SER A 706 -16.20 -1.82 -14.63
C SER A 706 -14.92 -2.59 -14.30
N ASP A 707 -14.64 -3.68 -15.01
CA ASP A 707 -13.42 -4.47 -14.87
C ASP A 707 -12.32 -4.07 -15.86
N HIS A 708 -11.10 -4.59 -15.68
CA HIS A 708 -9.95 -4.30 -16.55
C HIS A 708 -10.15 -4.75 -18.01
N ALA A 709 -11.03 -5.72 -18.26
CA ALA A 709 -11.39 -6.18 -19.60
C ALA A 709 -12.49 -5.31 -20.26
N GLY A 710 -13.03 -4.30 -19.55
CA GLY A 710 -14.07 -3.40 -20.02
C GLY A 710 -15.50 -3.97 -19.92
N ASN A 711 -15.70 -5.10 -19.23
CA ASN A 711 -17.05 -5.53 -18.87
C ASN A 711 -17.58 -4.64 -17.74
N SER A 712 -18.90 -4.48 -17.64
CA SER A 712 -19.49 -3.73 -16.53
C SER A 712 -20.81 -4.30 -16.04
N THR A 713 -21.05 -4.14 -14.74
CA THR A 713 -22.32 -4.44 -14.06
C THR A 713 -22.85 -3.17 -13.44
N THR A 714 -24.15 -2.94 -13.51
CA THR A 714 -24.82 -1.81 -12.87
C THR A 714 -25.80 -2.33 -11.82
N VAL A 715 -25.64 -1.89 -10.57
CA VAL A 715 -26.58 -2.12 -9.47
C VAL A 715 -27.47 -0.89 -9.34
N THR A 716 -28.76 -1.06 -9.06
CA THR A 716 -29.72 0.05 -8.93
C THR A 716 -30.55 -0.05 -7.64
N ARG A 717 -30.82 1.08 -6.99
CA ARG A 717 -31.69 1.19 -5.82
C ARG A 717 -32.61 2.40 -5.94
N THR A 718 -33.82 2.30 -5.40
CA THR A 718 -34.81 3.39 -5.38
C THR A 718 -34.97 3.92 -3.97
N LEU A 719 -34.90 5.24 -3.79
CA LEU A 719 -35.14 5.93 -2.52
C LEU A 719 -36.08 7.12 -2.71
N SER A 720 -36.58 7.67 -1.61
CA SER A 720 -37.33 8.92 -1.57
C SER A 720 -36.66 9.91 -0.62
N LEU A 721 -36.32 11.10 -1.12
CA LEU A 721 -35.78 12.22 -0.35
C LEU A 721 -36.94 13.09 0.16
N GLU A 722 -37.12 13.16 1.47
CA GLU A 722 -38.08 14.01 2.16
C GLU A 722 -37.36 15.19 2.83
N LEU A 723 -37.33 16.34 2.17
CA LEU A 723 -36.73 17.55 2.74
C LEU A 723 -37.66 18.22 3.76
N PRO A 724 -37.13 18.73 4.89
CA PRO A 724 -37.92 19.50 5.84
C PRO A 724 -38.49 20.76 5.20
N ALA A 725 -39.71 21.14 5.59
CA ALA A 725 -40.37 22.33 5.06
C ALA A 725 -39.47 23.59 5.25
N PRO A 726 -39.28 24.41 4.20
CA PRO A 726 -38.28 25.48 4.22
C PRO A 726 -38.53 26.45 5.36
N ALA A 727 -37.50 26.64 6.21
CA ALA A 727 -37.59 27.46 7.41
C ALA A 727 -38.05 28.88 7.06
N GLY A 728 -39.21 29.27 7.60
CA GLY A 728 -39.97 30.44 7.15
C GLY A 728 -39.12 31.70 6.99
N GLN A 729 -39.12 32.24 5.77
CA GLN A 729 -38.30 33.38 5.34
C GLN A 729 -38.42 34.56 6.33
N ARG A 730 -37.36 34.80 7.12
CA ARG A 730 -37.34 35.88 8.10
C ARG A 730 -37.27 37.23 7.39
N VAL A 731 -38.43 37.83 7.14
CA VAL A 731 -38.56 39.18 6.59
C VAL A 731 -38.00 40.19 7.60
N TYR A 732 -36.77 40.66 7.34
CA TYR A 732 -36.22 41.82 8.03
C TYR A 732 -36.97 43.08 7.57
N LEU A 733 -37.84 43.60 8.43
CA LEU A 733 -38.43 44.93 8.23
C LEU A 733 -37.32 45.99 8.32
N PRO A 734 -37.16 46.86 7.31
CA PRO A 734 -36.19 47.94 7.38
C PRO A 734 -36.65 48.98 8.41
N LEU A 735 -35.80 49.27 9.40
CA LEU A 735 -36.01 50.40 10.30
C LEU A 735 -35.91 51.70 9.51
N LEU A 736 -37.04 52.39 9.37
CA LEU A 736 -37.11 53.71 8.73
C LEU A 736 -36.37 54.74 9.58
N VAL A 737 -35.47 55.48 8.94
CA VAL A 737 -34.84 56.68 9.51
C VAL A 737 -35.90 57.77 9.70
N ARG A 738 -35.84 58.45 10.85
CA ARG A 738 -36.36 59.80 11.09
C ARG A 738 -35.37 60.57 11.97
#